data_AF-A0AAV7JD98-F1
#
_entry.id   AF-A0AAV7JD98-F1
#
_cell.length_a   1.000
_cell.length_b   1.000
_cell.length_c   1.000
_cell.angle_alpha   90.00
_cell.angle_beta   90.00
_cell.angle_gamma   90.00
#
_symmetry.space_group_name_H-M   'P 1'
#
loop_
_entity.id
_entity.type
_entity.pdbx_description
1 polymer ?
#
loop_
_entity_poly.entity_id
_entity_poly.type
_entity_poly.pdbx_seq_one_letter_code
_entity_poly.pdbx_strand_id
1 'polypeptide(L)'
;MTEVFSPPALCPYNPLSDSRITNLPDYQFGAPPPVVWGNPFMSQLTYKTPSLPSPAPSVAKPIPYLLKPAPILPTPVDPKSFIWVLVGRIWVRAKKQPTPPSSPTVTLLANQLNNNVEIVKIYRERERELYSDMLLAFRNTFYPVNQHWLTRIVFLRCLAIVYTTAFLVALQQNPALIGSRGILPVNLYLNYVGQQLGKNESVWFRFIRVPTLLWFVEEHHIDFWLDAIAWSGVILSSVVLILGASNMIIMVTLWLLYHSLVNVGQIWYSFGWESQLLETGFLAIFLCPFLSLSQLPPHTPPSLIAILGNRWLIFRIMLGAGLIKIRGDQCWRDLTCMNYHYETQPVPNPLSYYMHQSPEIVHKMETMTNHIVELVSPWFLVLPRPLPAVSGIMQISFMFMIVLSGNLSFLNWLTMLPSIFCLNDGWFSFLFSKSTLDRVNQISSSKEFGWKSKLRSLLNFIFGLVIAYLSIPIVQNLFSSRQVMNTSFDAYRIVNTYGAFGSITKQRTEIIIEATWDNPSNRSAVWHEYEFHCKPGNTTRRPCTISPYHYRLDWLMWFAAFQNYQSNPWFVHLIGKLLSNDSTTRSLLASYPPLQGRPSYIRAKHYSYEFTQLGSSEAAEGHWWKRKFLRDYFPPVRLQDLAEAYKQMGWVMNS
;
A
#
# COMPACT_ATOMS: atom_id res chain seq x y z
N MET A 1 -4.07 -12.34 41.76
CA MET A 1 -4.65 -11.00 42.02
C MET A 1 -3.73 -9.99 41.33
N THR A 2 -3.56 -9.99 40.00
CA THR A 2 -4.45 -9.53 38.90
C THR A 2 -4.91 -8.09 39.04
N GLU A 3 -4.04 -7.14 38.69
CA GLU A 3 -4.43 -5.86 38.08
C GLU A 3 -3.41 -5.52 36.99
N VAL A 4 -3.83 -5.68 35.73
CA VAL A 4 -3.09 -5.29 34.53
C VAL A 4 -3.67 -3.95 34.09
N PHE A 5 -2.86 -2.89 34.19
CA PHE A 5 -3.21 -1.56 33.67
C PHE A 5 -3.25 -1.59 32.14
N SER A 6 -4.46 -1.53 31.59
CA SER A 6 -4.73 -1.19 30.20
C SER A 6 -4.57 0.34 30.00
N PRO A 7 -3.84 0.83 28.99
CA PRO A 7 -3.88 2.25 28.63
C PRO A 7 -5.23 2.59 27.97
N PRO A 8 -5.74 3.83 28.14
CA PRO A 8 -7.07 4.20 27.71
C PRO A 8 -7.19 4.19 26.18
N ALA A 9 -8.20 3.47 25.70
CA ALA A 9 -8.64 3.52 24.31
C ALA A 9 -9.13 4.94 23.97
N LEU A 10 -8.53 5.55 22.95
CA LEU A 10 -9.10 6.72 22.30
C LEU A 10 -10.44 6.29 21.68
N CYS A 11 -11.53 6.86 22.19
CA CYS A 11 -12.89 6.63 21.69
C CYS A 11 -12.99 6.93 20.18
N PRO A 12 -13.71 6.09 19.40
CA PRO A 12 -14.13 6.46 18.06
C PRO A 12 -15.25 7.50 18.17
N TYR A 13 -14.99 8.71 17.69
CA TYR A 13 -16.00 9.75 17.56
C TYR A 13 -17.06 9.32 16.54
N ASN A 14 -18.33 9.44 16.90
CA ASN A 14 -19.50 9.10 16.09
C ASN A 14 -20.13 10.40 15.56
N PRO A 15 -20.00 10.74 14.26
CA PRO A 15 -20.69 11.90 13.71
C PRO A 15 -21.95 11.45 12.98
N LEU A 16 -23.05 11.29 13.71
CA LEU A 16 -24.39 11.26 13.13
C LEU A 16 -25.34 12.06 14.02
N SER A 17 -25.39 13.36 13.78
CA SER A 17 -26.57 14.18 14.05
C SER A 17 -26.66 15.33 13.04
N ASP A 18 -26.62 15.02 11.74
CA ASP A 18 -27.31 15.85 10.76
C ASP A 18 -27.71 14.99 9.55
N SER A 19 -28.94 14.50 9.58
CA SER A 19 -29.52 13.68 8.53
C SER A 19 -30.00 14.57 7.39
N ARG A 20 -29.07 15.08 6.57
CA ARG A 20 -29.32 15.68 5.25
C ARG A 20 -28.01 15.58 4.46
N ILE A 21 -28.06 14.96 3.26
CA ILE A 21 -26.95 14.59 2.36
C ILE A 21 -26.61 13.08 2.44
N THR A 22 -27.48 12.26 1.85
CA THR A 22 -27.17 10.87 1.45
C THR A 22 -27.11 10.83 -0.07
N ASN A 23 -25.89 10.73 -0.62
CA ASN A 23 -25.50 10.14 -1.92
C ASN A 23 -24.12 10.65 -2.36
N LEU A 24 -23.10 10.52 -1.50
CA LEU A 24 -21.70 10.60 -1.90
C LEU A 24 -20.97 9.40 -1.28
N PRO A 25 -20.17 8.63 -2.04
CA PRO A 25 -19.42 7.52 -1.50
C PRO A 25 -18.29 8.02 -0.59
N ASP A 26 -18.23 7.49 0.63
CA ASP A 26 -17.16 7.72 1.61
C ASP A 26 -15.83 7.17 1.07
N TYR A 27 -15.05 8.03 0.41
CA TYR A 27 -13.65 7.76 0.11
C TYR A 27 -12.79 8.01 1.36
N GLN A 28 -12.85 7.13 2.35
CA GLN A 28 -11.88 7.13 3.45
C GLN A 28 -10.59 6.45 2.98
N PHE A 29 -9.64 7.28 2.53
CA PHE A 29 -8.23 6.87 2.47
C PHE A 29 -7.62 7.05 3.86
N GLY A 30 -6.86 6.07 4.34
CA GLY A 30 -6.25 6.01 5.68
C GLY A 30 -5.15 7.05 5.94
N ALA A 31 -5.42 8.33 5.66
CA ALA A 31 -4.73 9.43 6.29
C ALA A 31 -5.10 9.48 7.78
N PRO A 32 -4.24 10.01 8.67
CA PRO A 32 -4.75 10.52 9.95
C PRO A 32 -5.96 11.42 9.65
N PRO A 33 -7.00 11.42 10.52
CA PRO A 33 -8.21 12.18 10.24
C PRO A 33 -7.82 13.59 9.80
N PRO A 34 -8.38 14.12 8.69
CA PRO A 34 -8.18 15.52 8.38
C PRO A 34 -8.54 16.28 9.65
N VAL A 35 -7.65 17.18 10.08
CA VAL A 35 -7.98 18.07 11.18
C VAL A 35 -9.22 18.83 10.72
N VAL A 36 -10.38 18.45 11.24
CA VAL A 36 -11.63 19.15 10.99
C VAL A 36 -11.53 20.44 11.78
N TRP A 37 -10.91 21.45 11.15
CA TRP A 37 -10.98 22.82 11.61
C TRP A 37 -12.43 23.26 11.42
N GLY A 38 -13.22 23.28 12.49
CA GLY A 38 -14.53 23.91 12.47
C GLY A 38 -14.34 25.38 12.09
N ASN A 39 -14.60 25.73 10.83
CA ASN A 39 -14.27 27.04 10.28
C ASN A 39 -15.54 27.84 9.94
N PRO A 40 -15.92 28.85 10.76
CA PRO A 40 -17.05 29.73 10.48
C PRO A 40 -16.77 30.80 9.39
N PHE A 41 -15.53 30.94 8.89
CA PHE A 41 -15.19 31.86 7.79
C PHE A 41 -15.44 31.25 6.41
N MET A 42 -15.24 29.93 6.27
CA MET A 42 -15.45 29.21 5.00
C MET A 42 -16.93 29.19 4.54
N SER A 43 -17.87 29.44 5.45
CA SER A 43 -19.28 29.63 5.13
C SER A 43 -19.61 31.04 4.61
N GLN A 44 -18.76 32.04 4.88
CA GLN A 44 -19.00 33.45 4.52
C GLN A 44 -18.67 33.76 3.04
N LEU A 45 -18.00 32.84 2.33
CA LEU A 45 -17.71 32.94 0.90
C LEU A 45 -18.86 32.44 0.00
N THR A 46 -20.10 32.36 0.50
CA THR A 46 -21.25 31.84 -0.26
C THR A 46 -22.30 32.91 -0.57
N TYR A 47 -22.73 32.97 -1.85
CA TYR A 47 -23.94 33.67 -2.28
C TYR A 47 -25.14 32.72 -2.20
N LYS A 48 -26.28 33.18 -1.67
CA LYS A 48 -27.49 32.37 -1.40
C LYS A 48 -28.22 31.94 -2.68
N THR A 49 -28.56 30.65 -2.77
CA THR A 49 -29.63 30.12 -3.63
C THR A 49 -30.55 29.16 -2.84
N PRO A 50 -31.85 29.03 -3.18
CA PRO A 50 -32.87 28.44 -2.31
C PRO A 50 -33.03 26.92 -2.47
N SER A 51 -33.30 26.24 -1.34
CA SER A 51 -33.47 24.79 -1.21
C SER A 51 -34.93 24.32 -1.39
N LEU A 52 -35.14 23.16 -2.04
CA LEU A 52 -36.40 22.40 -2.10
C LEU A 52 -36.33 21.12 -1.22
N PRO A 53 -37.48 20.58 -0.74
CA PRO A 53 -37.56 19.63 0.37
C PRO A 53 -37.47 18.14 -0.02
N SER A 54 -36.97 17.31 0.89
CA SER A 54 -36.93 15.83 0.79
C SER A 54 -38.03 15.15 1.64
N PRO A 55 -38.53 13.97 1.25
CA PRO A 55 -39.51 13.19 2.03
C PRO A 55 -38.86 12.15 2.98
N ALA A 56 -39.64 11.74 3.99
CA ALA A 56 -39.25 10.98 5.19
C ALA A 56 -39.01 9.45 4.98
N PRO A 57 -38.23 8.79 5.86
CA PRO A 57 -37.96 7.34 5.78
C PRO A 57 -38.92 6.47 6.61
N SER A 58 -39.26 5.28 6.09
CA SER A 58 -40.05 4.25 6.76
C SER A 58 -39.18 3.20 7.46
N VAL A 59 -39.66 2.75 8.63
CA VAL A 59 -39.01 1.84 9.56
C VAL A 59 -39.48 0.40 9.31
N ALA A 60 -38.57 -0.57 9.24
CA ALA A 60 -38.90 -2.01 9.26
C ALA A 60 -38.05 -2.76 10.31
N LYS A 61 -38.73 -3.61 11.09
CA LYS A 61 -38.25 -4.37 12.26
C LYS A 61 -37.46 -5.64 11.87
N PRO A 62 -36.58 -6.16 12.75
CA PRO A 62 -35.83 -7.40 12.51
C PRO A 62 -36.59 -8.66 12.99
N ILE A 63 -36.45 -9.77 12.23
CA ILE A 63 -36.93 -11.12 12.56
C ILE A 63 -35.72 -12.00 12.95
N PRO A 64 -35.80 -12.84 14.00
CA PRO A 64 -34.68 -13.62 14.51
C PRO A 64 -34.59 -15.00 13.83
N TYR A 65 -33.38 -15.44 13.47
CA TYR A 65 -33.12 -16.83 13.09
C TYR A 65 -32.09 -17.50 14.01
N LEU A 66 -32.52 -18.65 14.53
CA LEU A 66 -31.85 -19.57 15.44
C LEU A 66 -30.62 -20.23 14.80
N LEU A 67 -29.51 -20.22 15.54
CA LEU A 67 -28.29 -20.98 15.27
C LEU A 67 -28.47 -22.44 15.74
N LYS A 68 -28.20 -23.41 14.85
CA LYS A 68 -27.94 -24.81 15.21
C LYS A 68 -26.42 -25.07 15.23
N PRO A 69 -25.89 -25.85 16.19
CA PRO A 69 -24.46 -26.15 16.27
C PRO A 69 -24.02 -27.22 15.27
N ALA A 70 -22.80 -27.06 14.75
CA ALA A 70 -22.11 -27.97 13.83
C ALA A 70 -21.46 -29.17 14.56
N PRO A 71 -21.15 -30.28 13.85
CA PRO A 71 -20.71 -31.54 14.44
C PRO A 71 -19.23 -31.58 14.83
N ILE A 72 -18.97 -32.46 15.78
CA ILE A 72 -17.75 -32.73 16.55
C ILE A 72 -16.64 -33.27 15.66
N LEU A 73 -15.44 -32.65 15.74
CA LEU A 73 -14.17 -33.15 15.22
C LEU A 73 -13.53 -34.17 16.20
N PRO A 74 -12.71 -35.11 15.70
CA PRO A 74 -12.25 -36.27 16.46
C PRO A 74 -11.23 -35.92 17.57
N THR A 75 -11.26 -36.75 18.60
CA THR A 75 -10.59 -36.62 19.89
C THR A 75 -9.06 -36.68 19.83
N PRO A 76 -8.36 -36.00 20.75
CA PRO A 76 -6.93 -36.11 20.92
C PRO A 76 -6.52 -37.42 21.61
N VAL A 77 -5.30 -37.85 21.29
CA VAL A 77 -4.57 -39.03 21.73
C VAL A 77 -4.65 -39.26 23.25
N ASP A 78 -4.84 -40.54 23.63
CA ASP A 78 -4.97 -41.06 25.00
C ASP A 78 -3.80 -40.66 25.94
N PRO A 79 -4.06 -39.91 27.04
CA PRO A 79 -3.05 -39.53 28.02
C PRO A 79 -2.47 -40.70 28.84
N LYS A 80 -3.07 -41.91 28.80
CA LYS A 80 -2.58 -43.08 29.55
C LYS A 80 -1.22 -43.60 29.05
N SER A 81 -0.88 -43.31 27.80
CA SER A 81 0.40 -43.69 27.17
C SER A 81 1.61 -42.92 27.76
N PHE A 82 1.37 -41.72 28.29
CA PHE A 82 2.44 -40.83 28.79
C PHE A 82 2.83 -41.16 30.25
N ILE A 83 1.89 -41.67 31.04
CA ILE A 83 2.09 -42.01 32.45
C ILE A 83 3.01 -43.23 32.61
N TRP A 84 2.87 -44.25 31.76
CA TRP A 84 3.75 -45.43 31.79
C TRP A 84 5.20 -45.12 31.39
N VAL A 85 5.41 -44.16 30.48
CA VAL A 85 6.75 -43.69 30.10
C VAL A 85 7.41 -42.86 31.20
N LEU A 86 6.62 -42.11 31.98
CA LEU A 86 7.11 -41.32 33.11
C LEU A 86 7.48 -42.21 34.31
N VAL A 87 6.67 -43.23 34.60
CA VAL A 87 6.93 -44.22 35.66
C VAL A 87 8.19 -45.05 35.35
N GLY A 88 8.39 -45.46 34.09
CA GLY A 88 9.61 -46.15 33.67
C GLY A 88 10.88 -45.31 33.82
N ARG A 89 10.79 -43.98 33.62
CA ARG A 89 11.92 -43.04 33.78
C ARG A 89 12.28 -42.76 35.24
N ILE A 90 11.31 -42.81 36.16
CA ILE A 90 11.56 -42.65 37.60
C ILE A 90 12.21 -43.91 38.18
N TRP A 91 11.81 -45.10 37.70
CA TRP A 91 12.39 -46.37 38.15
C TRP A 91 13.85 -46.56 37.70
N VAL A 92 14.21 -46.18 36.47
CA VAL A 92 15.60 -46.28 35.96
C VAL A 92 16.54 -45.27 36.63
N ARG A 93 16.04 -44.14 37.12
CA ARG A 93 16.86 -43.12 37.80
C ARG A 93 17.10 -43.40 39.28
N ALA A 94 16.37 -44.35 39.88
CA ALA A 94 16.40 -44.67 41.31
C ALA A 94 17.41 -45.77 41.70
N LYS A 95 18.12 -46.42 40.76
CA LYS A 95 19.16 -47.42 41.07
C LYS A 95 20.55 -46.94 40.64
N LYS A 96 21.14 -46.07 41.47
CA LYS A 96 22.59 -45.85 41.53
C LYS A 96 23.13 -46.50 42.82
N GLN A 97 23.27 -47.81 42.82
CA GLN A 97 24.24 -48.52 43.67
C GLN A 97 24.72 -49.78 42.91
N PRO A 98 26.04 -50.01 42.79
CA PRO A 98 26.57 -51.18 42.13
C PRO A 98 26.68 -52.33 43.13
N THR A 99 25.91 -53.39 42.94
CA THR A 99 26.22 -54.72 43.49
C THR A 99 26.15 -55.72 42.34
N PRO A 100 27.15 -56.60 42.15
CA PRO A 100 27.18 -57.52 41.02
C PRO A 100 26.09 -58.59 41.20
N PRO A 101 25.35 -58.97 40.14
CA PRO A 101 24.32 -59.99 40.27
C PRO A 101 24.94 -61.39 40.12
N SER A 102 24.87 -62.21 41.17
CA SER A 102 25.22 -63.64 41.15
C SER A 102 24.01 -64.52 40.78
N SER A 103 23.19 -64.11 39.80
CA SER A 103 22.05 -64.89 39.32
C SER A 103 21.91 -64.80 37.79
N PRO A 104 21.97 -65.92 37.05
CA PRO A 104 21.83 -65.96 35.59
C PRO A 104 20.53 -65.31 35.08
N THR A 105 19.48 -65.31 35.90
CA THR A 105 18.15 -64.79 35.56
C THR A 105 18.11 -63.26 35.51
N VAL A 106 18.90 -62.58 36.34
CA VAL A 106 18.97 -61.10 36.40
C VAL A 106 19.74 -60.55 35.20
N THR A 107 20.79 -61.24 34.74
CA THR A 107 21.55 -60.88 33.54
C THR A 107 20.72 -61.05 32.27
N LEU A 108 19.88 -62.09 32.20
CA LEU A 108 18.96 -62.32 31.08
C LEU A 108 17.87 -61.21 30.98
N LEU A 109 17.27 -60.85 32.12
CA LEU A 109 16.28 -59.77 32.22
C LEU A 109 16.88 -58.39 31.90
N ALA A 110 18.11 -58.11 32.36
CA ALA A 110 18.83 -56.88 32.03
C ALA A 110 19.14 -56.77 30.52
N ASN A 111 19.55 -57.87 29.88
CA ASN A 111 19.78 -57.91 28.43
C ASN A 111 18.48 -57.77 27.62
N GLN A 112 17.38 -58.38 28.06
CA GLN A 112 16.06 -58.19 27.43
C GLN A 112 15.56 -56.74 27.56
N LEU A 113 15.74 -56.11 28.72
CA LEU A 113 15.39 -54.70 28.94
C LEU A 113 16.25 -53.75 28.08
N ASN A 114 17.56 -54.00 27.97
CA ASN A 114 18.44 -53.19 27.10
C ASN A 114 18.05 -53.33 25.63
N ASN A 115 17.78 -54.54 25.14
CA ASN A 115 17.30 -54.77 23.78
C ASN A 115 15.97 -54.04 23.53
N ASN A 116 15.04 -54.06 24.49
CA ASN A 116 13.76 -53.34 24.37
C ASN A 116 13.94 -51.82 24.36
N VAL A 117 14.90 -51.26 25.12
CA VAL A 117 15.22 -49.83 25.09
C VAL A 117 15.86 -49.43 23.75
N GLU A 118 16.73 -50.28 23.19
CA GLU A 118 17.38 -50.05 21.90
C GLU A 118 16.35 -50.12 20.75
N ILE A 119 15.43 -51.09 20.79
CA ILE A 119 14.30 -51.20 19.85
C ILE A 119 13.41 -49.95 19.93
N VAL A 120 13.03 -49.48 21.12
CA VAL A 120 12.23 -48.26 21.27
C VAL A 120 12.97 -47.03 20.74
N LYS A 121 14.30 -46.98 20.88
CA LYS A 121 15.13 -45.90 20.35
C LYS A 121 15.17 -45.91 18.82
N ILE A 122 15.34 -47.08 18.21
CA ILE A 122 15.28 -47.30 16.75
C ILE A 122 13.88 -46.95 16.21
N TYR A 123 12.81 -47.41 16.85
CA TYR A 123 11.44 -47.05 16.44
C TYR A 123 11.22 -45.55 16.52
N ARG A 124 11.67 -44.88 17.59
CA ARG A 124 11.54 -43.42 17.75
C ARG A 124 12.43 -42.62 16.80
N GLU A 125 13.57 -43.17 16.37
CA GLU A 125 14.41 -42.59 15.32
C GLU A 125 13.75 -42.75 13.95
N ARG A 126 13.26 -43.95 13.63
CA ARG A 126 12.55 -44.24 12.38
C ARG A 126 11.23 -43.49 12.25
N GLU A 127 10.50 -43.30 13.35
CA GLU A 127 9.29 -42.48 13.40
C GLU A 127 9.65 -41.00 13.18
N ARG A 128 10.73 -40.49 13.80
CA ARG A 128 11.25 -39.14 13.54
C ARG A 128 11.70 -38.95 12.09
N GLU A 129 12.35 -39.95 11.49
CA GLU A 129 12.70 -39.95 10.07
C GLU A 129 11.45 -39.92 9.19
N LEU A 130 10.45 -40.77 9.46
CA LEU A 130 9.19 -40.81 8.71
C LEU A 130 8.42 -39.48 8.79
N TYR A 131 8.32 -38.89 10.00
CA TYR A 131 7.73 -37.55 10.16
C TYR A 131 8.55 -36.48 9.46
N SER A 132 9.88 -36.55 9.52
CA SER A 132 10.78 -35.64 8.80
C SER A 132 10.58 -35.75 7.29
N ASP A 133 10.50 -36.96 6.74
CA ASP A 133 10.31 -37.22 5.33
C ASP A 133 8.92 -36.82 4.85
N MET A 134 7.87 -37.06 5.66
CA MET A 134 6.52 -36.60 5.36
C MET A 134 6.43 -35.07 5.40
N LEU A 135 7.05 -34.42 6.38
CA LEU A 135 7.13 -32.96 6.45
C LEU A 135 7.97 -32.38 5.31
N LEU A 136 9.05 -33.04 4.89
CA LEU A 136 9.86 -32.67 3.73
C LEU A 136 9.09 -32.87 2.43
N ALA A 137 8.33 -33.94 2.28
CA ALA A 137 7.46 -34.20 1.12
C ALA A 137 6.34 -33.17 1.05
N PHE A 138 5.65 -32.92 2.16
CA PHE A 138 4.64 -31.85 2.25
C PHE A 138 5.28 -30.48 1.93
N ARG A 139 6.42 -30.17 2.54
CA ARG A 139 7.17 -28.95 2.26
C ARG A 139 7.61 -28.86 0.81
N ASN A 140 8.06 -29.93 0.16
CA ASN A 140 8.50 -29.87 -1.24
C ASN A 140 7.33 -29.77 -2.23
N THR A 141 6.19 -30.37 -1.90
CA THR A 141 4.97 -30.30 -2.70
C THR A 141 4.34 -28.90 -2.68
N PHE A 142 4.38 -28.23 -1.52
CA PHE A 142 3.79 -26.89 -1.37
C PHE A 142 4.82 -25.75 -1.51
N TYR A 143 6.05 -25.92 -1.00
CA TYR A 143 7.08 -24.88 -0.85
C TYR A 143 8.54 -25.43 -0.88
N PRO A 144 9.08 -25.85 -2.03
CA PRO A 144 10.45 -26.34 -2.06
C PRO A 144 11.41 -25.19 -1.76
N VAL A 145 12.21 -25.42 -0.73
CA VAL A 145 13.21 -24.50 -0.25
C VAL A 145 14.44 -24.59 -1.15
N ASN A 146 15.19 -23.49 -1.27
CA ASN A 146 16.35 -23.33 -2.17
C ASN A 146 16.03 -23.20 -3.68
N GLN A 147 14.83 -22.71 -4.04
CA GLN A 147 14.46 -22.45 -5.44
C GLN A 147 14.13 -20.98 -5.75
N HIS A 148 14.60 -20.02 -4.95
CA HIS A 148 14.28 -18.58 -5.13
C HIS A 148 15.51 -17.67 -5.05
N TRP A 149 16.69 -18.20 -5.37
CA TRP A 149 17.94 -17.42 -5.39
C TRP A 149 17.95 -16.37 -6.50
N LEU A 150 17.61 -16.79 -7.72
CA LEU A 150 17.46 -15.92 -8.89
C LEU A 150 16.22 -15.05 -8.74
N THR A 151 15.12 -15.62 -8.25
CA THR A 151 13.87 -14.89 -7.97
C THR A 151 14.14 -13.70 -7.03
N ARG A 152 14.97 -13.87 -5.99
CA ARG A 152 15.35 -12.76 -5.10
C ARG A 152 16.10 -11.66 -5.85
N ILE A 153 17.03 -11.99 -6.74
CA ILE A 153 17.80 -10.99 -7.50
C ILE A 153 16.86 -10.16 -8.38
N VAL A 154 15.96 -10.82 -9.11
CA VAL A 154 14.95 -10.16 -9.95
C VAL A 154 14.05 -9.27 -9.10
N PHE A 155 13.51 -9.79 -8.00
CA PHE A 155 12.67 -9.03 -7.09
C PHE A 155 13.38 -7.78 -6.52
N LEU A 156 14.63 -7.91 -6.04
CA LEU A 156 15.38 -6.78 -5.48
C LEU A 156 15.63 -5.70 -6.52
N ARG A 157 15.92 -6.07 -7.79
CA ARG A 157 16.05 -5.09 -8.89
C ARG A 157 14.73 -4.38 -9.16
N CYS A 158 13.63 -5.12 -9.26
CA CYS A 158 12.32 -4.52 -9.50
C CYS A 158 11.88 -3.60 -8.34
N LEU A 159 12.10 -4.01 -7.08
CA LEU A 159 11.85 -3.17 -5.90
C LEU A 159 12.71 -1.92 -5.89
N ALA A 160 13.99 -2.05 -6.26
CA ALA A 160 14.89 -0.91 -6.37
C ALA A 160 14.44 0.09 -7.43
N ILE A 161 13.90 -0.35 -8.58
CA ILE A 161 13.31 0.56 -9.59
C ILE A 161 12.14 1.34 -9.00
N VAL A 162 11.25 0.68 -8.25
CA VAL A 162 10.11 1.34 -7.61
C VAL A 162 10.60 2.34 -6.56
N TYR A 163 11.56 1.96 -5.70
CA TYR A 163 12.13 2.90 -4.72
C TYR A 163 12.80 4.10 -5.39
N THR A 164 13.64 3.88 -6.41
CA THR A 164 14.28 4.97 -7.16
C THR A 164 13.22 5.91 -7.73
N THR A 165 12.16 5.36 -8.34
CA THR A 165 11.05 6.17 -8.87
C THR A 165 10.35 6.97 -7.77
N ALA A 166 10.04 6.35 -6.63
CA ALA A 166 9.34 7.00 -5.54
C ALA A 166 10.17 8.11 -4.87
N PHE A 167 11.47 7.89 -4.69
CA PHE A 167 12.39 8.92 -4.18
C PHE A 167 12.67 10.04 -5.20
N LEU A 168 12.71 9.74 -6.50
CA LEU A 168 12.78 10.77 -7.54
C LEU A 168 11.52 11.64 -7.57
N VAL A 169 10.34 11.04 -7.43
CA VAL A 169 9.07 11.76 -7.27
C VAL A 169 9.13 12.69 -6.05
N ALA A 170 9.64 12.19 -4.92
CA ALA A 170 9.84 12.97 -3.71
C ALA A 170 10.81 14.14 -3.95
N LEU A 171 11.97 13.90 -4.54
CA LEU A 171 12.97 14.93 -4.81
C LEU A 171 12.44 16.04 -5.71
N GLN A 172 11.67 15.69 -6.75
CA GLN A 172 11.17 16.66 -7.72
C GLN A 172 9.98 17.48 -7.19
N GLN A 173 9.14 16.90 -6.34
CA GLN A 173 7.87 17.52 -5.94
C GLN A 173 7.82 17.98 -4.48
N ASN A 174 8.56 17.37 -3.56
CA ASN A 174 8.51 17.76 -2.15
C ASN A 174 8.85 19.23 -1.88
N PRO A 175 9.82 19.87 -2.56
CA PRO A 175 10.08 21.30 -2.34
C PRO A 175 8.83 22.17 -2.50
N ALA A 176 7.97 21.84 -3.48
CA ALA A 176 6.73 22.55 -3.75
C ALA A 176 5.54 22.04 -2.91
N LEU A 177 5.52 20.75 -2.57
CA LEU A 177 4.38 20.14 -1.86
C LEU A 177 4.49 20.28 -0.34
N ILE A 178 5.63 19.91 0.24
CA ILE A 178 5.82 19.77 1.69
C ILE A 178 7.04 20.50 2.24
N GLY A 179 7.87 21.13 1.41
CA GLY A 179 8.97 21.98 1.87
C GLY A 179 8.48 23.12 2.76
N SER A 180 9.40 23.81 3.42
CA SER A 180 9.13 24.95 4.31
C SER A 180 8.27 26.03 3.66
N ARG A 181 8.39 26.20 2.34
CA ARG A 181 7.60 27.12 1.51
C ARG A 181 6.59 26.42 0.59
N GLY A 182 6.37 25.12 0.75
CA GLY A 182 5.44 24.33 -0.06
C GLY A 182 3.97 24.62 0.25
N ILE A 183 3.07 23.92 -0.46
CA ILE A 183 1.61 24.03 -0.29
C ILE A 183 1.16 23.50 1.08
N LEU A 184 1.82 22.49 1.64
CA LEU A 184 1.56 21.99 3.00
C LEU A 184 2.88 21.84 3.76
N PRO A 185 3.41 22.93 4.34
CA PRO A 185 4.73 22.92 4.95
C PRO A 185 4.88 21.87 6.06
N VAL A 186 5.93 21.07 5.94
CA VAL A 186 6.20 19.96 6.89
C VAL A 186 6.50 20.45 8.30
N ASN A 187 7.10 21.62 8.45
CA ASN A 187 7.49 22.17 9.75
C ASN A 187 6.26 22.56 10.58
N LEU A 188 5.24 23.15 9.94
CA LEU A 188 3.94 23.41 10.58
C LEU A 188 3.27 22.11 11.01
N TYR A 189 3.33 21.08 10.16
CA TYR A 189 2.76 19.77 10.46
C TYR A 189 3.46 19.07 11.63
N LEU A 190 4.79 19.01 11.63
CA LEU A 190 5.58 18.41 12.72
C LEU A 190 5.38 19.16 14.03
N ASN A 191 5.31 20.49 14.01
CA ASN A 191 5.00 21.28 15.19
C ASN A 191 3.60 20.99 15.73
N TYR A 192 2.59 20.91 14.85
CA TYR A 192 1.24 20.54 15.24
C TYR A 192 1.18 19.13 15.87
N VAL A 193 1.73 18.13 15.19
CA VAL A 193 1.76 16.74 15.68
C VAL A 193 2.55 16.61 16.98
N GLY A 194 3.70 17.28 17.09
CA GLY A 194 4.53 17.28 18.29
C GLY A 194 3.81 17.90 19.49
N GLN A 195 2.97 18.92 19.27
CA GLN A 195 2.12 19.48 20.33
C GLN A 195 1.04 18.51 20.77
N GLN A 196 0.38 17.82 19.82
CA GLN A 196 -0.67 16.83 20.11
C GLN A 196 -0.14 15.60 20.85
N LEU A 197 1.10 15.18 20.55
CA LEU A 197 1.75 14.06 21.24
C LEU A 197 2.31 14.42 22.63
N GLY A 198 2.28 15.70 23.02
CA GLY A 198 2.83 16.19 24.27
C GLY A 198 4.18 16.88 24.09
N LYS A 199 4.26 18.15 24.52
CA LYS A 199 5.48 18.98 24.41
C LYS A 199 6.66 18.40 25.22
N ASN A 200 6.38 17.75 26.34
CA ASN A 200 7.40 17.23 27.27
C ASN A 200 7.81 15.78 26.97
N GLU A 201 7.17 15.12 26.00
CA GLU A 201 7.51 13.76 25.64
C GLU A 201 8.84 13.68 24.90
N SER A 202 9.57 12.58 25.12
CA SER A 202 10.86 12.36 24.48
C SER A 202 10.74 12.28 22.95
N VAL A 203 11.81 12.67 22.24
CA VAL A 203 11.89 12.55 20.77
C VAL A 203 11.68 11.10 20.32
N TRP A 204 12.18 10.13 21.10
CA TRP A 204 11.98 8.70 20.85
C TRP A 204 10.52 8.29 20.93
N PHE A 205 9.75 8.82 21.87
CA PHE A 205 8.31 8.57 21.96
C PHE A 205 7.58 9.08 20.70
N ARG A 206 7.92 10.29 20.24
CA ARG A 206 7.37 10.85 19.00
C ARG A 206 7.72 10.00 17.78
N PHE A 207 8.96 9.53 17.69
CA PHE A 207 9.42 8.64 16.62
C PHE A 207 8.67 7.30 16.61
N ILE A 208 8.43 6.67 17.76
CA ILE A 208 7.69 5.40 17.83
C ILE A 208 6.24 5.56 17.35
N ARG A 209 5.62 6.72 17.62
CA ARG A 209 4.24 7.03 17.23
C ARG A 209 4.10 7.50 15.80
N VAL A 210 5.05 8.31 15.33
CA VAL A 210 5.10 8.88 13.99
C VAL A 210 6.52 8.69 13.46
N PRO A 211 6.84 7.52 12.88
CA PRO A 211 8.22 7.20 12.54
C PRO A 211 8.73 8.04 11.37
N THR A 212 9.52 9.06 11.69
CA THR A 212 10.25 9.91 10.76
C THR A 212 11.57 10.37 11.37
N LEU A 213 12.63 10.34 10.57
CA LEU A 213 13.95 10.85 10.98
C LEU A 213 13.94 12.37 11.20
N LEU A 214 12.93 13.08 10.68
CA LEU A 214 12.82 14.53 10.82
C LEU A 214 12.54 15.00 12.25
N TRP A 215 12.23 14.10 13.19
CA TRP A 215 12.18 14.43 14.61
C TRP A 215 13.55 14.71 15.24
N PHE A 216 14.62 14.20 14.62
CA PHE A 216 15.99 14.28 15.15
C PHE A 216 16.81 15.40 14.50
N VAL A 217 16.20 16.20 13.62
CA VAL A 217 16.87 17.27 12.88
C VAL A 217 16.31 18.63 13.27
N GLU A 218 17.09 19.68 13.02
CA GLU A 218 16.67 21.05 13.28
C GLU A 218 15.65 21.55 12.25
N GLU A 219 14.60 22.23 12.72
CA GLU A 219 13.49 22.73 11.90
C GLU A 219 13.96 23.73 10.83
N HIS A 220 14.96 24.55 11.12
CA HIS A 220 15.45 25.58 10.18
C HIS A 220 16.08 25.01 8.91
N HIS A 221 16.51 23.75 8.92
CA HIS A 221 17.16 23.07 7.80
C HIS A 221 16.28 21.98 7.18
N ILE A 222 14.95 22.06 7.37
CA ILE A 222 14.04 20.97 6.99
C ILE A 222 14.07 20.63 5.50
N ASP A 223 14.22 21.64 4.63
CA ASP A 223 14.29 21.44 3.18
C ASP A 223 15.54 20.64 2.78
N PHE A 224 16.69 20.97 3.40
CA PHE A 224 17.92 20.21 3.21
C PHE A 224 17.75 18.74 3.64
N TRP A 225 17.09 18.49 4.77
CA TRP A 225 16.88 17.12 5.25
C TRP A 225 15.88 16.34 4.40
N LEU A 226 14.83 16.98 3.87
CA LEU A 226 13.92 16.36 2.90
C LEU A 226 14.68 15.94 1.63
N ASP A 227 15.53 16.82 1.10
CA ASP A 227 16.35 16.53 -0.08
C ASP A 227 17.40 15.46 0.22
N ALA A 228 18.05 15.52 1.39
CA ALA A 228 19.04 14.53 1.81
C ALA A 228 18.42 13.13 1.95
N ILE A 229 17.20 13.03 2.51
CA ILE A 229 16.45 11.78 2.58
C ILE A 229 16.13 11.25 1.19
N ALA A 230 15.64 12.12 0.29
CA ALA A 230 15.29 11.73 -1.08
C ALA A 230 16.51 11.29 -1.88
N TRP A 231 17.60 12.07 -1.88
CA TRP A 231 18.86 11.74 -2.55
C TRP A 231 19.48 10.45 -2.02
N SER A 232 19.55 10.29 -0.69
CA SER A 232 20.05 9.05 -0.08
C SER A 232 19.23 7.85 -0.52
N GLY A 233 17.90 8.00 -0.59
CA GLY A 233 16.99 7.00 -1.11
C GLY A 233 17.32 6.62 -2.56
N VAL A 234 17.41 7.60 -3.47
CA VAL A 234 17.77 7.41 -4.89
C VAL A 234 19.11 6.69 -5.03
N ILE A 235 20.14 7.12 -4.29
CA ILE A 235 21.48 6.53 -4.37
C ILE A 235 21.47 5.08 -3.91
N LEU A 236 20.92 4.81 -2.72
CA LEU A 236 20.89 3.47 -2.15
C LEU A 236 20.06 2.50 -3.01
N SER A 237 18.89 2.92 -3.50
CA SER A 237 18.08 2.06 -4.36
C SER A 237 18.77 1.83 -5.71
N SER A 238 19.42 2.84 -6.29
CA SER A 238 20.18 2.67 -7.54
C SER A 238 21.36 1.71 -7.37
N VAL A 239 22.04 1.71 -6.22
CA VAL A 239 23.08 0.72 -5.89
C VAL A 239 22.49 -0.70 -5.87
N VAL A 240 21.35 -0.90 -5.19
CA VAL A 240 20.67 -2.21 -5.15
C VAL A 240 20.25 -2.67 -6.55
N LEU A 241 19.76 -1.74 -7.39
CA LEU A 241 19.37 -2.01 -8.76
C LEU A 241 20.55 -2.53 -9.60
N ILE A 242 21.67 -1.80 -9.59
CA ILE A 242 22.87 -2.14 -10.36
C ILE A 242 23.43 -3.49 -9.89
N LEU A 243 23.62 -3.63 -8.57
CA LEU A 243 24.21 -4.84 -8.00
C LEU A 243 23.28 -6.06 -8.09
N GLY A 244 21.96 -5.87 -8.15
CA GLY A 244 21.00 -6.98 -8.00
C GLY A 244 21.14 -7.70 -6.65
N ALA A 245 21.70 -7.01 -5.66
CA ALA A 245 22.02 -7.52 -4.34
C ALA A 245 21.90 -6.39 -3.32
N SER A 246 21.58 -6.75 -2.09
CA SER A 246 21.49 -5.82 -0.96
C SER A 246 21.76 -6.56 0.33
N ASN A 247 21.89 -5.82 1.42
CA ASN A 247 21.98 -6.34 2.77
C ASN A 247 20.86 -5.75 3.66
N MET A 248 20.66 -6.32 4.84
CA MET A 248 19.60 -5.88 5.76
C MET A 248 19.74 -4.40 6.13
N ILE A 249 20.97 -3.89 6.27
CA ILE A 249 21.22 -2.49 6.63
C ILE A 249 20.71 -1.55 5.54
N ILE A 250 21.09 -1.78 4.27
CA ILE A 250 20.64 -0.95 3.15
C ILE A 250 19.11 -1.00 3.02
N MET A 251 18.51 -2.18 3.13
CA MET A 251 17.05 -2.31 3.04
C MET A 251 16.32 -1.65 4.21
N VAL A 252 16.83 -1.75 5.44
CA VAL A 252 16.29 -1.02 6.61
C VAL A 252 16.42 0.48 6.39
N THR A 253 17.57 0.96 5.90
CA THR A 253 17.78 2.39 5.63
C THR A 253 16.81 2.89 4.57
N LEU A 254 16.67 2.20 3.43
CA LEU A 254 15.68 2.55 2.39
C LEU A 254 14.25 2.59 2.96
N TRP A 255 13.90 1.59 3.77
CA TRP A 255 12.59 1.53 4.43
C TRP A 255 12.38 2.72 5.37
N LEU A 256 13.34 3.03 6.27
CA LEU A 256 13.26 4.16 7.20
C LEU A 256 13.22 5.53 6.50
N LEU A 257 14.01 5.71 5.43
CA LEU A 257 13.99 6.93 4.62
C LEU A 257 12.63 7.14 3.98
N TYR A 258 12.05 6.09 3.38
CA TYR A 258 10.73 6.19 2.77
C TYR A 258 9.63 6.42 3.81
N HIS A 259 9.70 5.70 4.94
CA HIS A 259 8.78 5.83 6.06
C HIS A 259 8.76 7.26 6.63
N SER A 260 9.93 7.91 6.64
CA SER A 260 10.06 9.31 7.05
C SER A 260 9.27 10.25 6.16
N LEU A 261 9.33 10.07 4.84
CA LEU A 261 8.56 10.87 3.87
C LEU A 261 7.06 10.60 3.96
N VAL A 262 6.66 9.33 4.06
CA VAL A 262 5.24 8.94 4.11
C VAL A 262 4.52 9.55 5.31
N ASN A 263 5.16 9.62 6.49
CA ASN A 263 4.50 10.14 7.70
C ASN A 263 4.40 11.67 7.76
N VAL A 264 5.27 12.38 7.05
CA VAL A 264 5.27 13.85 7.01
C VAL A 264 4.64 14.41 5.74
N GLY A 265 4.42 13.53 4.76
CA GLY A 265 3.85 13.83 3.46
C GLY A 265 2.38 14.24 3.47
N GLN A 266 1.69 14.11 4.60
CA GLN A 266 0.27 14.50 4.77
C GLN A 266 -0.61 13.86 3.68
N ILE A 267 -1.56 14.62 3.12
CA ILE A 267 -2.46 14.16 2.06
C ILE A 267 -1.72 13.81 0.76
N TRP A 268 -0.53 14.37 0.52
CA TRP A 268 0.26 14.06 -0.66
C TRP A 268 0.76 12.61 -0.65
N TYR A 269 0.78 11.92 0.50
CA TYR A 269 1.23 10.53 0.66
C TYR A 269 0.13 9.64 1.27
N SER A 270 -1.15 10.00 1.11
CA SER A 270 -2.28 9.20 1.62
C SER A 270 -2.74 8.06 0.69
N PHE A 271 -1.91 7.67 -0.28
CA PHE A 271 -2.27 6.68 -1.29
C PHE A 271 -1.90 5.25 -0.87
N GLY A 272 -2.69 4.26 -1.29
CA GLY A 272 -2.51 2.86 -0.84
C GLY A 272 -1.16 2.24 -1.23
N TRP A 273 -0.54 2.68 -2.33
CA TRP A 273 0.80 2.19 -2.72
C TRP A 273 1.92 2.69 -1.79
N GLU A 274 1.68 3.75 -1.01
CA GLU A 274 2.65 4.27 -0.04
C GLU A 274 2.83 3.26 1.10
N SER A 275 1.72 2.77 1.66
CA SER A 275 1.70 1.66 2.62
C SER A 275 2.21 0.35 2.01
N GLN A 276 1.87 0.07 0.75
CA GLN A 276 2.36 -1.13 0.06
C GLN A 276 3.87 -1.15 -0.11
N LEU A 277 4.49 0.00 -0.41
CA LEU A 277 5.94 0.09 -0.59
C LEU A 277 6.66 -0.11 0.73
N LEU A 278 6.11 0.41 1.83
CA LEU A 278 6.62 0.16 3.19
C LEU A 278 6.53 -1.32 3.55
N GLU A 279 5.40 -1.96 3.31
CA GLU A 279 5.21 -3.38 3.60
C GLU A 279 6.12 -4.27 2.73
N THR A 280 6.18 -4.03 1.42
CA THR A 280 7.05 -4.77 0.49
C THR A 280 8.53 -4.59 0.83
N GLY A 281 8.92 -3.36 1.17
CA GLY A 281 10.26 -3.02 1.64
C GLY A 281 10.65 -3.73 2.93
N PHE A 282 9.72 -3.80 3.89
CA PHE A 282 9.94 -4.51 5.15
C PHE A 282 10.16 -6.00 4.92
N LEU A 283 9.33 -6.64 4.07
CA LEU A 283 9.52 -8.05 3.70
C LEU A 283 10.89 -8.28 3.03
N ALA A 284 11.35 -7.31 2.24
CA ALA A 284 12.63 -7.38 1.53
C ALA A 284 13.86 -7.39 2.45
N ILE A 285 13.78 -6.75 3.63
CA ILE A 285 14.84 -6.81 4.64
C ILE A 285 15.18 -8.27 4.98
N PHE A 286 14.16 -9.12 5.15
CA PHE A 286 14.34 -10.53 5.51
C PHE A 286 14.69 -11.44 4.33
N LEU A 287 14.79 -10.91 3.11
CA LEU A 287 15.32 -11.64 1.95
C LEU A 287 16.85 -11.49 1.82
N CYS A 288 17.40 -10.43 2.40
CA CYS A 288 18.82 -10.07 2.29
C CYS A 288 19.67 -10.68 3.42
N PRO A 289 20.97 -10.94 3.16
CA PRO A 289 21.96 -11.22 4.21
C PRO A 289 22.19 -9.98 5.09
N PHE A 290 22.77 -10.18 6.28
CA PHE A 290 22.95 -9.08 7.25
C PHE A 290 23.90 -7.98 6.74
N LEU A 291 25.10 -8.35 6.27
CA LEU A 291 26.13 -7.40 5.78
C LEU A 291 26.59 -7.63 4.34
N SER A 292 26.49 -8.86 3.83
CA SER A 292 27.05 -9.23 2.52
C SER A 292 26.30 -8.56 1.36
N LEU A 293 27.02 -8.06 0.36
CA LEU A 293 26.45 -7.58 -0.91
C LEU A 293 26.57 -8.62 -2.04
N SER A 294 26.71 -9.90 -1.68
CA SER A 294 26.70 -10.97 -2.68
C SER A 294 25.28 -11.20 -3.20
N GLN A 295 25.14 -11.38 -4.52
CA GLN A 295 23.89 -11.84 -5.15
C GLN A 295 23.50 -13.26 -4.67
N LEU A 296 24.51 -14.11 -4.45
CA LEU A 296 24.36 -15.51 -4.05
C LEU A 296 25.16 -15.81 -2.77
N PRO A 297 24.75 -15.27 -1.60
CA PRO A 297 25.35 -15.53 -0.30
C PRO A 297 25.06 -16.99 0.13
N PRO A 298 26.05 -17.90 0.14
CA PRO A 298 25.80 -19.33 0.34
C PRO A 298 25.14 -19.67 1.68
N HIS A 299 25.45 -18.89 2.73
CA HIS A 299 24.94 -19.11 4.08
C HIS A 299 23.65 -18.34 4.40
N THR A 300 23.04 -17.67 3.43
CA THR A 300 21.79 -16.92 3.64
C THR A 300 20.79 -17.22 2.52
N PRO A 301 20.14 -18.39 2.58
CA PRO A 301 19.05 -18.70 1.66
C PRO A 301 17.90 -17.71 1.84
N PRO A 302 17.14 -17.43 0.76
CA PRO A 302 15.93 -16.63 0.84
C PRO A 302 14.99 -17.15 1.94
N SER A 303 14.51 -16.25 2.81
CA SER A 303 13.65 -16.63 3.94
C SER A 303 12.31 -17.15 3.43
N LEU A 304 11.94 -18.38 3.82
CA LEU A 304 10.64 -18.95 3.51
C LEU A 304 9.50 -18.07 4.04
N ILE A 305 9.67 -17.49 5.22
CA ILE A 305 8.66 -16.60 5.80
C ILE A 305 8.50 -15.32 4.98
N ALA A 306 9.59 -14.77 4.42
CA ALA A 306 9.49 -13.59 3.54
C ALA A 306 8.83 -13.94 2.20
N ILE A 307 9.08 -15.13 1.65
CA ILE A 307 8.40 -15.65 0.45
C ILE A 307 6.90 -15.79 0.71
N LEU A 308 6.53 -16.44 1.82
CA LEU A 308 5.13 -16.59 2.24
C LEU A 308 4.49 -15.25 2.56
N GLY A 309 5.23 -14.31 3.16
CA GLY A 309 4.79 -12.94 3.42
C GLY A 309 4.45 -12.20 2.13
N ASN A 310 5.27 -12.34 1.08
CA ASN A 310 4.96 -11.78 -0.24
C ASN A 310 3.74 -12.44 -0.88
N ARG A 311 3.60 -13.77 -0.77
CA ARG A 311 2.38 -14.47 -1.23
C ARG A 311 1.14 -14.03 -0.47
N TRP A 312 1.26 -13.83 0.84
CA TRP A 312 0.19 -13.30 1.67
C TRP A 312 -0.15 -11.84 1.33
N LEU A 313 0.85 -11.02 1.02
CA LEU A 313 0.65 -9.65 0.56
C LEU A 313 -0.16 -9.62 -0.73
N ILE A 314 0.24 -10.36 -1.76
CA ILE A 314 -0.51 -10.36 -3.02
C ILE A 314 -1.89 -11.00 -2.88
N PHE A 315 -2.02 -12.04 -2.05
CA PHE A 315 -3.32 -12.61 -1.73
C PHE A 315 -4.28 -11.55 -1.19
N ARG A 316 -3.83 -10.75 -0.21
CA ARG A 316 -4.62 -9.67 0.38
C ARG A 316 -4.91 -8.54 -0.59
N ILE A 317 -3.93 -8.15 -1.41
CA ILE A 317 -4.13 -7.09 -2.40
C ILE A 317 -5.25 -7.49 -3.36
N MET A 318 -5.14 -8.66 -3.98
CA MET A 318 -6.09 -9.14 -4.98
C MET A 318 -7.47 -9.40 -4.35
N LEU A 319 -7.52 -10.18 -3.27
CA LEU A 319 -8.79 -10.53 -2.65
C LEU A 319 -9.48 -9.29 -2.05
N GLY A 320 -8.71 -8.40 -1.41
CA GLY A 320 -9.23 -7.14 -0.87
C GLY A 320 -9.78 -6.22 -1.96
N ALA A 321 -9.11 -6.15 -3.11
CA ALA A 321 -9.56 -5.39 -4.28
C ALA A 321 -10.81 -6.00 -4.94
N GLY A 322 -10.94 -7.32 -5.02
CA GLY A 322 -12.12 -7.97 -5.58
C GLY A 322 -13.34 -7.89 -4.65
N LEU A 323 -13.13 -8.10 -3.34
CA LEU A 323 -14.21 -8.08 -2.36
C LEU A 323 -14.84 -6.69 -2.26
N ILE A 324 -14.03 -5.62 -2.29
CA ILE A 324 -14.55 -4.26 -2.21
C ILE A 324 -15.36 -3.88 -3.45
N LYS A 325 -15.05 -4.44 -4.63
CA LYS A 325 -15.82 -4.23 -5.87
C LYS A 325 -17.19 -4.89 -5.78
N ILE A 326 -17.24 -6.16 -5.39
CA ILE A 326 -18.52 -6.89 -5.23
C ILE A 326 -19.39 -6.29 -4.12
N ARG A 327 -18.78 -5.85 -3.01
CA ARG A 327 -19.48 -5.25 -1.87
C ARG A 327 -19.85 -3.77 -2.08
N GLY A 328 -19.15 -3.10 -2.98
CA GLY A 328 -19.34 -1.68 -3.27
C GLY A 328 -20.43 -1.45 -4.31
N ASP A 329 -20.04 -0.88 -5.45
CA ASP A 329 -20.96 -0.42 -6.48
C ASP A 329 -21.79 -1.57 -7.11
N GLN A 330 -23.00 -1.23 -7.54
CA GLN A 330 -23.86 -2.16 -8.28
C GLN A 330 -23.28 -2.45 -9.67
N CYS A 331 -22.58 -1.50 -10.31
CA CYS A 331 -22.02 -1.73 -11.66
C CYS A 331 -21.04 -2.91 -11.72
N TRP A 332 -20.40 -3.28 -10.60
CA TRP A 332 -19.46 -4.40 -10.56
C TRP A 332 -20.21 -5.72 -10.67
N ARG A 333 -21.38 -5.80 -10.01
CA ARG A 333 -22.29 -6.95 -10.05
C ARG A 333 -23.01 -7.06 -11.39
N ASP A 334 -23.34 -5.92 -11.99
CA ASP A 334 -23.96 -5.84 -13.32
C ASP A 334 -22.94 -5.97 -14.48
N LEU A 335 -21.64 -6.08 -14.16
CA LEU A 335 -20.52 -6.17 -15.11
C LEU A 335 -20.34 -4.94 -16.03
N THR A 336 -20.84 -3.77 -15.65
CA THR A 336 -20.86 -2.56 -16.47
C THR A 336 -19.86 -1.47 -16.06
N CYS A 337 -19.10 -1.65 -14.97
CA CYS A 337 -18.21 -0.59 -14.49
C CYS A 337 -17.15 -0.15 -15.51
N MET A 338 -16.67 -1.06 -16.37
CA MET A 338 -15.66 -0.72 -17.37
C MET A 338 -16.18 0.20 -18.48
N ASN A 339 -17.50 0.34 -18.64
CA ASN A 339 -18.10 1.36 -19.52
C ASN A 339 -17.74 2.79 -19.07
N TYR A 340 -17.43 3.00 -17.79
CA TYR A 340 -17.14 4.32 -17.22
C TYR A 340 -15.68 4.49 -16.80
N HIS A 341 -15.03 3.41 -16.38
CA HIS A 341 -13.74 3.49 -15.68
C HIS A 341 -12.63 4.14 -16.52
N TYR A 342 -12.52 3.80 -17.80
CA TYR A 342 -11.44 4.30 -18.65
C TYR A 342 -11.40 5.82 -18.81
N GLU A 343 -12.57 6.47 -18.83
CA GLU A 343 -12.71 7.93 -18.90
C GLU A 343 -12.54 8.57 -17.52
N THR A 344 -13.12 7.94 -16.50
CA THR A 344 -13.26 8.56 -15.17
C THR A 344 -12.06 8.34 -14.25
N GLN A 345 -11.17 7.39 -14.55
CA GLN A 345 -9.95 7.10 -13.79
C GLN A 345 -9.04 8.32 -13.59
N PRO A 346 -8.26 8.43 -12.50
CA PRO A 346 -7.59 9.67 -12.10
C PRO A 346 -6.78 10.37 -13.19
N VAL A 347 -5.95 9.62 -13.92
CA VAL A 347 -5.18 10.14 -15.06
C VAL A 347 -5.24 9.11 -16.19
N PRO A 348 -6.17 9.25 -17.15
CA PRO A 348 -6.23 8.36 -18.30
C PRO A 348 -5.00 8.55 -19.20
N ASN A 349 -4.69 7.54 -20.00
CA ASN A 349 -3.63 7.55 -20.99
C ASN A 349 -4.24 7.42 -22.41
N PRO A 350 -3.43 7.50 -23.48
CA PRO A 350 -3.96 7.38 -24.85
C PRO A 350 -4.71 6.07 -25.11
N LEU A 351 -4.26 4.95 -24.54
CA LEU A 351 -4.92 3.66 -24.73
C LEU A 351 -6.28 3.64 -24.04
N SER A 352 -6.43 4.29 -22.89
CA SER A 352 -7.71 4.43 -22.19
C SER A 352 -8.79 5.01 -23.10
N TYR A 353 -8.46 6.03 -23.91
CA TYR A 353 -9.39 6.64 -24.87
C TYR A 353 -9.91 5.60 -25.87
N TYR A 354 -9.02 4.78 -26.45
CA TYR A 354 -9.44 3.75 -27.40
C TYR A 354 -10.19 2.60 -26.73
N MET A 355 -9.74 2.16 -25.56
CA MET A 355 -10.40 1.07 -24.82
C MET A 355 -11.80 1.46 -24.38
N HIS A 356 -12.03 2.71 -23.98
CA HIS A 356 -13.35 3.24 -23.63
C HIS A 356 -14.39 3.11 -24.74
N GLN A 357 -13.96 3.09 -26.00
CA GLN A 357 -14.85 3.02 -27.17
C GLN A 357 -15.21 1.57 -27.54
N SER A 358 -14.76 0.59 -26.75
CA SER A 358 -15.05 -0.82 -27.00
C SER A 358 -16.53 -1.11 -26.77
N PRO A 359 -17.12 -2.09 -27.49
CA PRO A 359 -18.50 -2.49 -27.23
C PRO A 359 -18.68 -3.03 -25.82
N GLU A 360 -19.88 -2.84 -25.24
CA GLU A 360 -20.21 -3.25 -23.87
C GLU A 360 -19.89 -4.74 -23.57
N ILE A 361 -19.99 -5.62 -24.57
CA ILE A 361 -19.64 -7.04 -24.39
C ILE A 361 -18.16 -7.23 -24.00
N VAL A 362 -17.26 -6.41 -24.55
CA VAL A 362 -15.84 -6.41 -24.18
C VAL A 362 -15.69 -5.93 -22.74
N HIS A 363 -16.36 -4.85 -22.36
CA HIS A 363 -16.35 -4.32 -20.99
C HIS A 363 -16.91 -5.30 -19.95
N LYS A 364 -17.93 -6.08 -20.30
CA LYS A 364 -18.44 -7.17 -19.47
C LYS A 364 -17.41 -8.28 -19.29
N MET A 365 -16.72 -8.68 -20.36
CA MET A 365 -15.64 -9.67 -20.29
C MET A 365 -14.44 -9.18 -19.48
N GLU A 366 -14.06 -7.92 -19.61
CA GLU A 366 -13.02 -7.28 -18.79
C GLU A 366 -13.40 -7.31 -17.31
N THR A 367 -14.64 -6.93 -16.99
CA THR A 367 -15.15 -6.94 -15.62
C THR A 367 -15.20 -8.36 -15.06
N MET A 368 -15.63 -9.35 -15.84
CA MET A 368 -15.64 -10.75 -15.42
C MET A 368 -14.21 -11.28 -15.19
N THR A 369 -13.28 -10.95 -16.08
CA THR A 369 -11.86 -11.31 -15.95
C THR A 369 -11.26 -10.70 -14.67
N ASN A 370 -11.60 -9.45 -14.37
CA ASN A 370 -11.22 -8.78 -13.13
C ASN A 370 -11.67 -9.60 -11.90
N HIS A 371 -12.94 -10.01 -11.85
CA HIS A 371 -13.46 -10.84 -10.75
C HIS A 371 -12.73 -12.19 -10.64
N ILE A 372 -12.42 -12.84 -11.77
CA ILE A 372 -11.68 -14.12 -11.74
C ILE A 372 -10.27 -13.92 -11.17
N VAL A 373 -9.54 -12.90 -11.64
CA VAL A 373 -8.17 -12.65 -11.20
C VAL A 373 -8.12 -12.17 -9.76
N GLU A 374 -9.06 -11.36 -9.31
CA GLU A 374 -9.05 -10.78 -7.96
C GLU A 374 -9.70 -11.68 -6.89
N LEU A 375 -10.72 -12.47 -7.23
CA LEU A 375 -11.45 -13.30 -6.25
C LEU A 375 -11.11 -14.78 -6.29
N VAL A 376 -10.76 -15.32 -7.45
CA VAL A 376 -10.51 -16.77 -7.62
C VAL A 376 -9.02 -17.08 -7.61
N SER A 377 -8.25 -16.40 -8.47
CA SER A 377 -6.80 -16.64 -8.61
C SER A 377 -6.01 -16.59 -7.31
N PRO A 378 -6.30 -15.73 -6.31
CA PRO A 378 -5.53 -15.71 -5.06
C PRO A 378 -5.58 -17.02 -4.29
N TRP A 379 -6.68 -17.78 -4.35
CA TRP A 379 -6.79 -19.06 -3.68
C TRP A 379 -5.82 -20.11 -4.22
N PHE A 380 -5.34 -19.96 -5.45
CA PHE A 380 -4.31 -20.82 -6.01
C PHE A 380 -2.95 -20.67 -5.30
N LEU A 381 -2.72 -19.56 -4.58
CA LEU A 381 -1.48 -19.32 -3.84
C LEU A 381 -1.29 -20.23 -2.63
N VAL A 382 -2.40 -20.74 -2.06
CA VAL A 382 -2.39 -21.65 -0.90
C VAL A 382 -2.46 -23.13 -1.30
N LEU A 383 -2.67 -23.42 -2.59
CA LEU A 383 -2.78 -24.77 -3.12
C LEU A 383 -1.42 -25.34 -3.55
N PRO A 384 -1.30 -26.68 -3.72
CA PRO A 384 -0.09 -27.31 -4.22
C PRO A 384 0.33 -26.80 -5.61
N ARG A 385 1.60 -27.02 -5.95
CA ARG A 385 2.10 -26.75 -7.31
C ARG A 385 1.32 -27.54 -8.37
N PRO A 386 1.14 -26.98 -9.59
CA PRO A 386 1.73 -25.74 -10.11
C PRO A 386 0.88 -24.47 -9.87
N LEU A 387 -0.20 -24.55 -9.10
CA LEU A 387 -1.23 -23.50 -9.03
C LEU A 387 -0.72 -22.12 -8.55
N PRO A 388 0.20 -22.00 -7.58
CA PRO A 388 0.76 -20.69 -7.24
C PRO A 388 1.44 -19.99 -8.42
N ALA A 389 2.15 -20.73 -9.29
CA ALA A 389 2.80 -20.14 -10.45
C ALA A 389 1.78 -19.64 -11.49
N VAL A 390 0.70 -20.40 -11.71
CA VAL A 390 -0.44 -19.97 -12.54
C VAL A 390 -1.02 -18.67 -12.00
N SER A 391 -1.26 -18.60 -10.67
CA SER A 391 -1.74 -17.39 -10.00
C SER A 391 -0.83 -16.19 -10.22
N GLY A 392 0.48 -16.39 -10.00
CA GLY A 392 1.50 -15.35 -10.19
C GLY A 392 1.53 -14.80 -11.62
N ILE A 393 1.47 -15.68 -12.63
CA ILE A 393 1.43 -15.27 -14.04
C ILE A 393 0.15 -14.49 -14.33
N MET A 394 -1.01 -15.01 -13.91
CA MET A 394 -2.30 -14.31 -14.09
C MET A 394 -2.27 -12.91 -13.48
N GLN A 395 -1.75 -12.77 -12.26
CA GLN A 395 -1.67 -11.48 -11.56
C GLN A 395 -0.68 -10.53 -12.22
N ILE A 396 0.51 -10.99 -12.63
CA ILE A 396 1.49 -10.16 -13.34
C ILE A 396 0.92 -9.67 -14.68
N SER A 397 0.34 -10.57 -15.47
CA SER A 397 -0.29 -10.22 -16.75
C SER A 397 -1.45 -9.24 -16.55
N PHE A 398 -2.28 -9.46 -15.52
CA PHE A 398 -3.38 -8.56 -15.20
C PHE A 398 -2.90 -7.17 -14.81
N MET A 399 -1.94 -7.05 -13.89
CA MET A 399 -1.35 -5.76 -13.52
C MET A 399 -0.71 -5.06 -14.73
N PHE A 400 -0.10 -5.83 -15.65
CA PHE A 400 0.54 -5.26 -16.84
C PHE A 400 -0.49 -4.67 -17.79
N MET A 401 -1.62 -5.35 -17.98
CA MET A 401 -2.75 -4.81 -18.75
C MET A 401 -3.31 -3.52 -18.13
N ILE A 402 -3.39 -3.42 -16.80
CA ILE A 402 -3.83 -2.18 -16.13
C ILE A 402 -2.82 -1.05 -16.33
N VAL A 403 -1.51 -1.33 -16.29
CA VAL A 403 -0.48 -0.33 -16.61
C VAL A 403 -0.65 0.20 -18.03
N LEU A 404 -0.93 -0.68 -19.00
CA LEU A 404 -1.14 -0.27 -20.38
C LEU A 404 -2.39 0.60 -20.53
N SER A 405 -3.44 0.34 -19.75
CA SER A 405 -4.74 0.99 -19.91
C SER A 405 -4.98 2.24 -19.05
N GLY A 406 -4.05 2.61 -18.15
CA GLY A 406 -4.18 3.81 -17.33
C GLY A 406 -2.92 4.19 -16.55
N ASN A 407 -2.86 5.44 -16.04
CA ASN A 407 -1.75 5.90 -15.21
C ASN A 407 -2.09 5.84 -13.71
N LEU A 408 -1.72 4.72 -13.07
CA LEU A 408 -1.93 4.50 -11.63
C LEU A 408 -0.61 4.56 -10.84
N SER A 409 0.22 5.58 -11.10
CA SER A 409 1.51 5.74 -10.40
C SER A 409 2.39 4.48 -10.58
N PHE A 410 3.19 4.14 -9.56
CA PHE A 410 3.94 2.89 -9.43
C PHE A 410 3.14 1.76 -8.76
N LEU A 411 1.84 1.93 -8.48
CA LEU A 411 1.00 0.95 -7.78
C LEU A 411 1.00 -0.42 -8.45
N ASN A 412 0.66 -0.47 -9.75
CA ASN A 412 0.52 -1.74 -10.47
C ASN A 412 1.86 -2.46 -10.58
N TRP A 413 2.94 -1.71 -10.85
CA TRP A 413 4.30 -2.24 -10.86
C TRP A 413 4.65 -2.86 -9.51
N LEU A 414 4.41 -2.13 -8.43
CA LEU A 414 4.62 -2.60 -7.06
C LEU A 414 3.78 -3.83 -6.71
N THR A 415 2.57 -3.95 -7.26
CA THR A 415 1.71 -5.13 -7.06
C THR A 415 2.20 -6.36 -7.81
N MET A 416 2.96 -6.23 -8.90
CA MET A 416 3.60 -7.38 -9.57
C MET A 416 4.70 -8.00 -8.71
N LEU A 417 5.39 -7.21 -7.88
CA LEU A 417 6.58 -7.64 -7.16
C LEU A 417 6.33 -8.85 -6.24
N PRO A 418 5.30 -8.87 -5.38
CA PRO A 418 5.09 -10.05 -4.53
C PRO A 418 4.64 -11.29 -5.35
N SER A 419 4.02 -11.11 -6.52
CA SER A 419 3.71 -12.23 -7.45
C SER A 419 4.97 -12.89 -8.03
N ILE A 420 6.13 -12.21 -8.06
CA ILE A 420 7.41 -12.81 -8.48
C ILE A 420 7.76 -14.01 -7.59
N PHE A 421 7.39 -14.00 -6.31
CA PHE A 421 7.61 -15.10 -5.36
C PHE A 421 6.67 -16.30 -5.55
N CYS A 422 5.77 -16.23 -6.51
CA CYS A 422 5.02 -17.39 -6.99
C CYS A 422 5.85 -18.21 -7.99
N LEU A 423 6.88 -17.62 -8.61
CA LEU A 423 7.73 -18.21 -9.63
C LEU A 423 9.08 -18.63 -9.03
N ASN A 424 9.48 -19.87 -9.30
CA ASN A 424 10.77 -20.39 -8.87
C ASN A 424 11.90 -19.98 -9.83
N ASP A 425 13.15 -20.26 -9.45
CA ASP A 425 14.36 -19.91 -10.19
C ASP A 425 14.35 -20.37 -11.66
N GLY A 426 13.66 -21.47 -11.98
CA GLY A 426 13.54 -21.98 -13.34
C GLY A 426 12.94 -20.98 -14.33
N TRP A 427 11.94 -20.20 -13.88
CA TRP A 427 11.27 -19.18 -14.70
C TRP A 427 12.18 -18.02 -15.07
N PHE A 428 13.22 -17.75 -14.29
CA PHE A 428 14.13 -16.63 -14.50
C PHE A 428 15.50 -17.07 -15.04
N SER A 429 15.72 -18.36 -15.24
CA SER A 429 17.01 -18.92 -15.66
C SER A 429 17.56 -18.28 -16.94
N PHE A 430 16.68 -17.88 -17.87
CA PHE A 430 17.05 -17.23 -19.12
C PHE A 430 17.67 -15.83 -18.95
N LEU A 431 17.50 -15.18 -17.80
CA LEU A 431 18.07 -13.86 -17.49
C LEU A 431 19.51 -13.93 -16.98
N PHE A 432 20.04 -15.13 -16.71
CA PHE A 432 21.32 -15.32 -16.04
C PHE A 432 22.28 -16.19 -16.86
N SER A 433 23.58 -15.98 -16.65
CA SER A 433 24.64 -16.76 -17.31
C SER A 433 24.68 -18.20 -16.79
N LYS A 434 25.16 -19.14 -17.62
CA LYS A 434 25.35 -20.55 -17.24
C LYS A 434 26.15 -20.72 -15.95
N SER A 435 27.22 -19.95 -15.78
CA SER A 435 28.04 -19.95 -14.55
C SER A 435 27.23 -19.58 -13.29
N THR A 436 26.28 -18.65 -13.40
CA THR A 436 25.40 -18.28 -12.28
C THR A 436 24.45 -19.42 -11.95
N LEU A 437 23.87 -20.06 -12.97
CA LEU A 437 22.98 -21.22 -12.81
C LEU A 437 23.70 -22.39 -12.15
N ASP A 438 24.92 -22.71 -12.59
CA ASP A 438 25.75 -23.77 -12.02
C ASP A 438 26.06 -23.48 -10.54
N ARG A 439 26.36 -22.23 -10.20
CA ARG A 439 26.60 -21.81 -8.81
C ARG A 439 25.35 -21.93 -7.94
N VAL A 440 24.17 -21.59 -8.45
CA VAL A 440 22.90 -21.79 -7.73
C VAL A 440 22.67 -23.28 -7.48
N ASN A 441 22.89 -24.14 -8.47
CA ASN A 441 22.76 -25.59 -8.33
C ASN A 441 23.72 -26.16 -7.26
N GLN A 442 24.97 -25.68 -7.23
CA GLN A 442 25.95 -26.05 -6.20
C GLN A 442 25.50 -25.62 -4.79
N ILE A 443 25.08 -24.36 -4.63
CA ILE A 443 24.62 -23.84 -3.33
C ILE A 443 23.37 -24.59 -2.86
N SER A 444 22.39 -24.80 -3.73
CA SER A 444 21.14 -25.47 -3.40
C SER A 444 21.33 -26.95 -3.03
N SER A 445 22.41 -27.58 -3.51
CA SER A 445 22.78 -28.97 -3.19
C SER A 445 23.56 -29.10 -1.87
N SER A 446 24.16 -28.01 -1.38
CA SER A 446 24.95 -28.02 -0.15
C SER A 446 24.07 -28.14 1.11
N LYS A 447 24.39 -29.08 2.01
CA LYS A 447 23.64 -29.35 3.26
C LYS A 447 24.22 -28.67 4.50
N GLU A 448 25.35 -27.97 4.39
CA GLU A 448 26.07 -27.44 5.55
C GLU A 448 25.58 -26.05 5.98
N PHE A 449 24.86 -26.01 7.10
CA PHE A 449 24.41 -24.77 7.72
C PHE A 449 24.95 -24.68 9.16
N GLY A 450 26.01 -23.89 9.37
CA GLY A 450 26.63 -23.64 10.68
C GLY A 450 25.80 -22.76 11.64
N TRP A 451 26.36 -22.34 12.78
CA TRP A 451 25.64 -21.64 13.86
C TRP A 451 24.90 -20.36 13.42
N LYS A 452 25.47 -19.61 12.44
CA LYS A 452 24.83 -18.41 11.84
C LYS A 452 23.45 -18.72 11.24
N SER A 453 23.23 -19.96 10.81
CA SER A 453 21.92 -20.47 10.36
C SER A 453 20.90 -20.57 11.49
N LYS A 454 21.33 -20.91 12.72
CA LYS A 454 20.42 -21.00 13.89
C LYS A 454 19.90 -19.63 14.31
N LEU A 455 20.76 -18.62 14.38
CA LEU A 455 20.33 -17.24 14.67
C LEU A 455 19.39 -16.71 13.60
N ARG A 456 19.71 -16.94 12.31
CA ARG A 456 18.84 -16.55 11.20
C ARG A 456 17.49 -17.27 11.24
N SER A 457 17.48 -18.55 11.60
CA SER A 457 16.25 -19.34 11.77
C SER A 457 15.38 -18.75 12.88
N LEU A 458 15.97 -18.41 14.04
CA LEU A 458 15.26 -17.75 15.13
C LEU A 458 14.69 -16.38 14.70
N LEU A 459 15.48 -15.56 14.00
CA LEU A 459 15.00 -14.27 13.48
C LEU A 459 13.83 -14.44 12.50
N ASN A 460 13.91 -15.42 11.59
CA ASN A 460 12.82 -15.72 10.66
C ASN A 460 11.57 -16.22 11.40
N PHE A 461 11.74 -17.01 12.46
CA PHE A 461 10.64 -17.49 13.29
C PHE A 461 9.93 -16.34 14.02
N ILE A 462 10.70 -15.44 14.67
CA ILE A 462 10.16 -14.23 15.32
C ILE A 462 9.45 -13.35 14.29
N PHE A 463 10.06 -13.12 13.14
CA PHE A 463 9.46 -12.38 12.03
C PHE A 463 8.13 -13.02 11.59
N GLY A 464 8.05 -14.35 11.49
CA GLY A 464 6.81 -15.07 11.19
C GLY A 464 5.72 -14.84 12.24
N LEU A 465 6.07 -14.86 13.53
CA LEU A 465 5.13 -14.55 14.62
C LEU A 465 4.60 -13.11 14.54
N VAL A 466 5.47 -12.15 14.24
CA VAL A 466 5.08 -10.73 14.07
C VAL A 466 4.09 -10.59 12.90
N ILE A 467 4.39 -11.16 11.74
CA ILE A 467 3.48 -11.11 10.58
C ILE A 467 2.14 -11.81 10.89
N ALA A 468 2.17 -12.94 11.58
CA ALA A 468 0.95 -13.64 11.97
C ALA A 468 0.08 -12.80 12.93
N TYR A 469 0.69 -12.20 13.96
CA TYR A 469 -0.01 -11.33 14.91
C TYR A 469 -0.62 -10.11 14.22
N LEU A 470 0.16 -9.40 13.40
CA LEU A 470 -0.31 -8.22 12.68
C LEU A 470 -1.36 -8.54 11.61
N SER A 471 -1.45 -9.81 11.17
CA SER A 471 -2.48 -10.25 10.22
C SER A 471 -3.86 -10.47 10.86
N ILE A 472 -3.97 -10.56 12.19
CA ILE A 472 -5.25 -10.78 12.90
C ILE A 472 -6.32 -9.73 12.51
N PRO A 473 -6.09 -8.40 12.67
CA PRO A 473 -7.08 -7.39 12.29
C PRO A 473 -7.39 -7.40 10.78
N ILE A 474 -6.42 -7.80 9.96
CA ILE A 474 -6.55 -7.84 8.51
C ILE A 474 -7.50 -8.94 8.07
N VAL A 475 -7.34 -10.13 8.65
CA VAL A 475 -8.23 -11.27 8.41
C VAL A 475 -9.65 -10.93 8.87
N GLN A 476 -9.79 -10.32 10.06
CA GLN A 476 -11.09 -9.84 10.54
C GLN A 476 -11.74 -8.84 9.56
N ASN A 477 -10.96 -7.91 9.00
CA ASN A 477 -11.43 -6.95 8.02
C ASN A 477 -11.89 -7.60 6.70
N LEU A 478 -11.17 -8.63 6.20
CA LEU A 478 -11.55 -9.35 4.98
C LEU A 478 -12.89 -10.09 5.14
N PHE A 479 -13.13 -10.68 6.31
CA PHE A 479 -14.39 -11.35 6.64
C PHE A 479 -15.53 -10.37 7.00
N SER A 480 -15.22 -9.11 7.30
CA SER A 480 -16.22 -8.08 7.58
C SER A 480 -17.06 -7.77 6.33
N SER A 481 -18.36 -7.57 6.50
CA SER A 481 -19.24 -7.03 5.46
C SER A 481 -18.95 -5.56 5.18
N ARG A 482 -18.43 -4.82 6.17
CA ARG A 482 -17.98 -3.43 6.07
C ARG A 482 -16.45 -3.38 6.09
N GLN A 483 -15.85 -3.89 5.03
CA GLN A 483 -14.41 -3.87 4.84
C GLN A 483 -13.90 -2.43 4.76
N VAL A 484 -12.84 -2.12 5.51
CA VAL A 484 -12.09 -0.86 5.45
C VAL A 484 -10.93 -1.00 4.46
N MET A 485 -10.72 0.04 3.65
CA MET A 485 -9.75 0.06 2.54
C MET A 485 -8.46 0.81 2.92
N ASN A 486 -7.32 0.38 2.36
CA ASN A 486 -6.04 1.10 2.38
C ASN A 486 -5.68 1.66 3.77
N THR A 487 -5.85 0.83 4.80
CA THR A 487 -5.69 1.20 6.19
C THR A 487 -4.57 0.39 6.82
N SER A 488 -3.78 1.08 7.64
CA SER A 488 -2.78 0.50 8.52
C SER A 488 -3.33 0.43 9.94
N PHE A 489 -3.24 -0.72 10.59
CA PHE A 489 -3.68 -0.91 11.98
C PHE A 489 -2.54 -0.66 12.99
N ASP A 490 -1.35 -0.33 12.49
CA ASP A 490 -0.16 -0.04 13.26
C ASP A 490 0.62 1.15 12.67
N ALA A 491 1.44 1.82 13.47
CA ALA A 491 2.20 3.01 13.07
C ALA A 491 3.31 2.73 12.06
N TYR A 492 3.78 1.48 11.96
CA TYR A 492 4.87 1.06 11.10
C TYR A 492 4.40 0.53 9.74
N ARG A 493 3.07 0.40 9.56
CA ARG A 493 2.42 -0.02 8.31
C ARG A 493 2.99 -1.33 7.77
N ILE A 494 3.25 -2.30 8.66
CA ILE A 494 3.93 -3.55 8.30
C ILE A 494 2.97 -4.54 7.64
N VAL A 495 1.71 -4.59 8.08
CA VAL A 495 0.67 -5.43 7.44
C VAL A 495 -0.59 -4.60 7.28
N ASN A 496 -0.97 -4.31 6.04
CA ASN A 496 -2.08 -3.39 5.74
C ASN A 496 -3.25 -4.06 5.02
N THR A 497 -4.38 -3.36 4.95
CA THR A 497 -5.49 -3.71 4.06
C THR A 497 -5.35 -2.97 2.74
N TYR A 498 -5.81 -3.59 1.67
CA TYR A 498 -5.77 -3.00 0.33
C TYR A 498 -7.14 -3.13 -0.32
N GLY A 499 -7.50 -2.10 -1.06
CA GLY A 499 -8.69 -2.10 -1.90
C GLY A 499 -8.55 -1.02 -2.96
N ALA A 500 -9.18 -1.24 -4.10
CA ALA A 500 -9.12 -0.30 -5.21
C ALA A 500 -10.48 -0.27 -5.92
N PHE A 501 -10.95 0.94 -6.17
CA PHE A 501 -12.10 1.22 -7.04
C PHE A 501 -13.39 0.46 -6.66
N GLY A 502 -13.69 0.33 -5.37
CA GLY A 502 -14.96 -0.26 -4.90
C GLY A 502 -16.18 0.50 -5.41
N SER A 503 -16.03 1.81 -5.64
CA SER A 503 -17.02 2.69 -6.29
C SER A 503 -16.42 3.35 -7.53
N ILE A 504 -17.21 3.44 -8.59
CA ILE A 504 -16.80 4.01 -9.87
C ILE A 504 -17.62 5.26 -10.17
N THR A 505 -16.92 6.36 -10.39
CA THR A 505 -17.55 7.58 -10.87
C THR A 505 -18.06 7.36 -12.30
N LYS A 506 -19.27 7.86 -12.60
CA LYS A 506 -19.89 7.73 -13.93
C LYS A 506 -19.69 8.95 -14.84
N GLN A 507 -19.25 10.06 -14.26
CA GLN A 507 -18.99 11.32 -14.97
C GLN A 507 -17.60 11.81 -14.61
N ARG A 508 -16.81 12.18 -15.62
CA ARG A 508 -15.53 12.84 -15.38
C ARG A 508 -15.77 14.34 -15.16
N THR A 509 -15.42 14.83 -13.98
CA THR A 509 -15.47 16.27 -13.70
C THR A 509 -14.11 16.78 -13.28
N GLU A 510 -13.87 18.06 -13.55
CA GLU A 510 -12.56 18.67 -13.39
C GLU A 510 -12.65 20.11 -12.91
N ILE A 511 -11.68 20.49 -12.08
CA ILE A 511 -11.46 21.87 -11.67
C ILE A 511 -10.43 22.49 -12.63
N ILE A 512 -10.76 23.65 -13.18
CA ILE A 512 -9.88 24.46 -14.04
C ILE A 512 -9.61 25.78 -13.32
N ILE A 513 -8.33 26.06 -13.05
CA ILE A 513 -7.88 27.27 -12.38
C ILE A 513 -7.58 28.31 -13.45
N GLU A 514 -8.12 29.52 -13.27
CA GLU A 514 -7.94 30.63 -14.21
C GLU A 514 -7.43 31.87 -13.49
N ALA A 515 -6.50 32.59 -14.12
CA ALA A 515 -6.00 33.90 -13.66
C ALA A 515 -6.41 35.03 -14.60
N THR A 516 -6.56 36.24 -14.05
CA THR A 516 -6.70 37.48 -14.81
C THR A 516 -5.95 38.63 -14.15
N TRP A 517 -5.56 39.61 -14.95
CA TRP A 517 -5.00 40.89 -14.50
C TRP A 517 -6.05 42.01 -14.52
N ASP A 518 -7.18 41.76 -15.19
CA ASP A 518 -8.29 42.70 -15.33
C ASP A 518 -9.22 42.67 -14.11
N ASN A 519 -10.16 43.62 -14.06
CA ASN A 519 -11.24 43.57 -13.10
C ASN A 519 -12.25 42.46 -13.47
N PRO A 520 -12.55 41.49 -12.58
CA PRO A 520 -13.50 40.42 -12.82
C PRO A 520 -14.92 40.87 -13.21
N SER A 521 -15.32 42.09 -12.82
CA SER A 521 -16.62 42.66 -13.18
C SER A 521 -16.70 43.10 -14.64
N ASN A 522 -15.57 43.25 -15.33
CA ASN A 522 -15.55 43.57 -16.75
C ASN A 522 -15.87 42.33 -17.59
N ARG A 523 -16.88 42.45 -18.48
CA ARG A 523 -17.26 41.36 -19.40
C ARG A 523 -16.16 41.02 -20.41
N SER A 524 -15.25 41.95 -20.70
CA SER A 524 -14.13 41.72 -21.61
C SER A 524 -12.86 41.22 -20.90
N ALA A 525 -12.92 40.93 -19.60
CA ALA A 525 -11.77 40.44 -18.84
C ALA A 525 -11.29 39.10 -19.40
N VAL A 526 -10.01 39.02 -19.77
CA VAL A 526 -9.43 37.79 -20.31
C VAL A 526 -8.94 36.93 -19.14
N TRP A 527 -9.40 35.67 -19.13
CA TRP A 527 -9.02 34.68 -18.14
C TRP A 527 -8.14 33.62 -18.79
N HIS A 528 -6.98 33.36 -18.19
CA HIS A 528 -6.00 32.41 -18.70
C HIS A 528 -5.93 31.19 -17.79
N GLU A 529 -6.03 29.99 -18.37
CA GLU A 529 -6.02 28.72 -17.64
C GLU A 529 -4.59 28.34 -17.18
N TYR A 530 -4.49 27.76 -15.99
CA TYR A 530 -3.32 27.00 -15.56
C TYR A 530 -3.47 25.54 -15.99
N GLU A 531 -2.46 24.99 -16.65
CA GLU A 531 -2.46 23.62 -17.15
C GLU A 531 -1.57 22.73 -16.29
N PHE A 532 -2.14 21.63 -15.80
CA PHE A 532 -1.44 20.57 -15.08
C PHE A 532 -0.72 19.63 -16.05
N HIS A 533 0.24 18.84 -15.56
CA HIS A 533 1.08 18.01 -16.42
C HIS A 533 0.33 16.95 -17.20
N CYS A 534 -0.62 16.26 -16.57
CA CYS A 534 -1.28 15.09 -17.14
C CYS A 534 -2.79 15.04 -16.90
N LYS A 535 -3.29 15.64 -15.80
CA LYS A 535 -4.74 15.74 -15.54
C LYS A 535 -5.46 16.41 -16.72
N PRO A 536 -6.64 15.93 -17.17
CA PRO A 536 -7.45 16.59 -18.19
C PRO A 536 -7.62 18.11 -17.95
N GLY A 537 -7.37 18.86 -19.03
CA GLY A 537 -7.33 20.33 -19.07
C GLY A 537 -7.74 20.78 -20.47
N ASN A 538 -6.82 21.31 -21.26
CA ASN A 538 -7.07 21.60 -22.68
C ASN A 538 -7.67 20.39 -23.45
N THR A 539 -8.75 20.62 -24.19
CA THR A 539 -9.53 19.58 -24.90
C THR A 539 -8.80 18.97 -26.10
N THR A 540 -7.84 19.68 -26.70
CA THR A 540 -7.01 19.15 -27.80
C THR A 540 -5.77 18.40 -27.31
N ARG A 541 -5.49 18.46 -26.00
CA ARG A 541 -4.33 17.79 -25.43
C ARG A 541 -4.58 16.29 -25.33
N ARG A 542 -3.74 15.53 -26.03
CA ARG A 542 -3.70 14.07 -25.91
C ARG A 542 -3.42 13.65 -24.47
N PRO A 543 -4.13 12.65 -23.90
CA PRO A 543 -3.81 12.09 -22.59
C PRO A 543 -2.35 11.61 -22.51
N CYS A 544 -1.73 11.70 -21.33
CA CYS A 544 -0.30 11.41 -21.17
C CYS A 544 -0.03 9.94 -20.80
N THR A 545 1.20 9.46 -21.03
CA THR A 545 1.69 8.18 -20.48
C THR A 545 2.82 8.47 -19.50
N ILE A 546 2.61 8.18 -18.22
CA ILE A 546 3.54 8.59 -17.14
C ILE A 546 3.90 7.50 -16.16
N SER A 547 3.14 6.40 -16.06
CA SER A 547 3.48 5.31 -15.14
C SER A 547 4.88 4.77 -15.45
N PRO A 548 5.78 4.59 -14.46
CA PRO A 548 5.54 4.55 -13.01
C PRO A 548 5.61 5.89 -12.26
N TYR A 549 5.87 7.02 -12.93
CA TYR A 549 5.94 8.33 -12.29
C TYR A 549 4.55 8.81 -11.81
N HIS A 550 4.55 9.68 -10.79
CA HIS A 550 3.33 10.13 -10.12
C HIS A 550 3.32 11.64 -9.88
N TYR A 551 2.49 12.37 -10.63
CA TYR A 551 2.19 13.78 -10.34
C TYR A 551 1.15 13.86 -9.23
N ARG A 552 1.62 14.14 -7.99
CA ARG A 552 0.76 14.12 -6.79
C ARG A 552 -0.32 15.20 -6.85
N LEU A 553 0.02 16.37 -7.38
CA LEU A 553 -0.93 17.48 -7.53
C LEU A 553 -2.06 17.15 -8.51
N ASP A 554 -1.74 16.67 -9.71
CA ASP A 554 -2.72 16.22 -10.70
C ASP A 554 -3.70 15.19 -10.12
N TRP A 555 -3.18 14.23 -9.36
CA TRP A 555 -3.98 13.19 -8.72
C TRP A 555 -4.87 13.73 -7.60
N LEU A 556 -4.39 14.66 -6.76
CA LEU A 556 -5.26 15.27 -5.74
C LEU A 556 -6.30 16.22 -6.32
N MET A 557 -6.01 16.88 -7.45
CA MET A 557 -7.00 17.70 -8.16
C MET A 557 -8.19 16.86 -8.66
N TRP A 558 -7.95 15.60 -9.04
CA TRP A 558 -9.03 14.65 -9.36
C TRP A 558 -9.94 14.40 -8.15
N PHE A 559 -9.37 14.19 -6.95
CA PHE A 559 -10.16 14.03 -5.73
C PHE A 559 -10.90 15.31 -5.34
N ALA A 560 -10.24 16.47 -5.48
CA ALA A 560 -10.84 17.77 -5.16
C ALA A 560 -12.10 18.07 -5.99
N ALA A 561 -12.16 17.57 -7.23
CA ALA A 561 -13.31 17.75 -8.12
C ALA A 561 -14.60 17.06 -7.62
N PHE A 562 -14.48 16.05 -6.75
CA PHE A 562 -15.63 15.40 -6.11
C PHE A 562 -16.13 16.10 -4.86
N GLN A 563 -15.35 17.06 -4.35
CA GLN A 563 -15.60 17.77 -3.10
C GLN A 563 -15.75 19.26 -3.38
N ASN A 564 -15.92 20.05 -2.31
CA ASN A 564 -15.86 21.51 -2.42
C ASN A 564 -14.51 22.01 -1.89
N TYR A 565 -14.15 23.25 -2.23
CA TYR A 565 -12.89 23.86 -1.80
C TYR A 565 -12.79 23.98 -0.27
N GLN A 566 -13.92 24.07 0.44
CA GLN A 566 -13.93 24.15 1.90
C GLN A 566 -13.36 22.90 2.58
N SER A 567 -13.53 21.73 1.94
CA SER A 567 -12.97 20.46 2.40
C SER A 567 -11.50 20.28 2.01
N ASN A 568 -10.95 21.21 1.21
CA ASN A 568 -9.60 21.14 0.65
C ASN A 568 -8.79 22.40 0.99
N PRO A 569 -8.37 22.63 2.25
CA PRO A 569 -7.62 23.83 2.63
C PRO A 569 -6.32 24.00 1.82
N TRP A 570 -5.66 22.90 1.44
CA TRP A 570 -4.47 22.92 0.58
C TRP A 570 -4.73 23.58 -0.78
N PHE A 571 -5.95 23.50 -1.30
CA PHE A 571 -6.35 24.17 -2.54
C PHE A 571 -6.36 25.69 -2.36
N VAL A 572 -6.85 26.19 -1.22
CA VAL A 572 -6.83 27.63 -0.90
C VAL A 572 -5.39 28.15 -0.78
N HIS A 573 -4.49 27.38 -0.16
CA HIS A 573 -3.07 27.70 -0.11
C HIS A 573 -2.48 27.74 -1.53
N LEU A 574 -2.76 26.73 -2.36
CA LEU A 574 -2.35 26.68 -3.77
C LEU A 574 -2.80 27.95 -4.53
N ILE A 575 -4.06 28.39 -4.38
CA ILE A 575 -4.55 29.60 -5.05
C ILE A 575 -3.76 30.84 -4.60
N GLY A 576 -3.53 31.03 -3.30
CA GLY A 576 -2.74 32.17 -2.84
C GLY A 576 -1.27 32.11 -3.27
N LYS A 577 -0.66 30.92 -3.38
CA LYS A 577 0.69 30.74 -3.93
C LYS A 577 0.76 31.13 -5.41
N LEU A 578 -0.25 30.76 -6.19
CA LEU A 578 -0.38 31.17 -7.60
C LEU A 578 -0.62 32.68 -7.73
N LEU A 579 -1.42 33.29 -6.84
CA LEU A 579 -1.61 34.74 -6.76
C LEU A 579 -0.32 35.48 -6.43
N SER A 580 0.53 34.92 -5.58
CA SER A 580 1.88 35.45 -5.30
C SER A 580 2.91 35.11 -6.39
N ASN A 581 2.51 34.43 -7.48
CA ASN A 581 3.39 33.99 -8.57
C ASN A 581 4.59 33.13 -8.12
N ASP A 582 4.40 32.34 -7.07
CA ASP A 582 5.43 31.52 -6.43
C ASP A 582 6.07 30.54 -7.44
N SER A 583 7.37 30.66 -7.66
CA SER A 583 8.09 29.88 -8.68
C SER A 583 8.13 28.38 -8.35
N THR A 584 8.22 28.04 -7.07
CA THR A 584 8.28 26.66 -6.60
C THR A 584 6.94 25.96 -6.81
N THR A 585 5.82 26.63 -6.53
CA THR A 585 4.48 26.10 -6.78
C THR A 585 4.21 25.97 -8.29
N ARG A 586 4.66 26.93 -9.10
CA ARG A 586 4.54 26.86 -10.56
C ARG A 586 5.30 25.71 -11.19
N SER A 587 6.34 25.17 -10.54
CA SER A 587 7.07 24.01 -11.06
C SER A 587 6.25 22.71 -11.04
N LEU A 588 5.07 22.70 -10.39
CA LEU A 588 4.11 21.60 -10.42
C LEU A 588 3.12 21.68 -11.59
N LEU A 589 3.19 22.73 -12.41
CA LEU A 589 2.29 22.99 -13.53
C LEU A 589 3.06 22.90 -14.86
N ALA A 590 2.40 22.39 -15.90
CA ALA A 590 2.99 22.28 -17.23
C ALA A 590 2.99 23.60 -18.00
N SER A 591 1.89 24.35 -17.90
CA SER A 591 1.79 25.67 -18.50
C SER A 591 1.03 26.60 -17.57
N TYR A 592 1.42 27.86 -17.61
CA TYR A 592 0.81 28.93 -16.85
C TYR A 592 0.81 30.19 -17.72
N PRO A 593 -0.09 31.15 -17.45
CA PRO A 593 -0.26 32.30 -18.30
C PRO A 593 1.06 33.07 -18.48
N PRO A 594 1.54 33.26 -19.72
CA PRO A 594 2.70 34.10 -19.98
C PRO A 594 2.23 35.54 -19.85
N LEU A 595 2.75 36.31 -18.88
CA LEU A 595 3.00 37.78 -18.90
C LEU A 595 2.81 38.49 -17.53
N GLN A 596 3.68 39.48 -17.30
CA GLN A 596 3.52 40.66 -16.42
C GLN A 596 3.31 40.45 -14.90
N GLY A 597 4.03 39.50 -14.30
CA GLY A 597 4.13 39.44 -12.85
C GLY A 597 2.94 38.75 -12.17
N ARG A 598 2.52 39.24 -11.00
CA ARG A 598 1.48 38.57 -10.20
C ARG A 598 0.08 38.82 -10.78
N PRO A 599 -0.77 37.79 -10.92
CA PRO A 599 -2.15 38.00 -11.36
C PRO A 599 -2.95 38.79 -10.32
N SER A 600 -3.87 39.62 -10.80
CA SER A 600 -4.75 40.42 -9.93
C SER A 600 -5.79 39.55 -9.24
N TYR A 601 -6.36 38.58 -9.98
CA TYR A 601 -7.38 37.67 -9.48
C TYR A 601 -7.16 36.25 -9.98
N ILE A 602 -7.53 35.28 -9.16
CA ILE A 602 -7.65 33.87 -9.55
C ILE A 602 -9.05 33.39 -9.19
N ARG A 603 -9.61 32.54 -10.05
CA ARG A 603 -10.84 31.78 -9.80
C ARG A 603 -10.65 30.32 -10.19
N ALA A 604 -11.61 29.48 -9.82
CA ALA A 604 -11.66 28.12 -10.33
C ALA A 604 -13.07 27.73 -10.76
N LYS A 605 -13.16 27.00 -11.87
CA LYS A 605 -14.43 26.55 -12.44
C LYS A 605 -14.50 25.03 -12.45
N HIS A 606 -15.73 24.52 -12.37
CA HIS A 606 -16.04 23.10 -12.42
C HIS A 606 -16.62 22.75 -13.79
N TYR A 607 -16.00 21.79 -14.47
CA TYR A 607 -16.39 21.33 -15.79
C TYR A 607 -16.66 19.83 -15.80
N SER A 608 -17.59 19.40 -16.65
CA SER A 608 -17.72 18.02 -17.07
C SER A 608 -16.83 17.79 -18.29
N TYR A 609 -16.18 16.65 -18.32
CA TYR A 609 -15.36 16.17 -19.42
C TYR A 609 -15.91 14.84 -19.90
N GLU A 610 -15.95 14.65 -21.21
CA GLU A 610 -16.32 13.39 -21.87
C GLU A 610 -15.33 13.14 -22.98
N PHE A 611 -14.93 11.90 -23.22
CA PHE A 611 -14.11 11.58 -24.38
C PHE A 611 -14.88 11.86 -25.66
N THR A 612 -14.19 12.40 -26.66
CA THR A 612 -14.75 12.46 -28.02
C THR A 612 -14.96 11.03 -28.55
N GLN A 613 -15.93 10.86 -29.44
CA GLN A 613 -16.18 9.55 -30.06
C GLN A 613 -15.27 9.35 -31.26
N LEU A 614 -14.81 8.12 -31.50
CA LEU A 614 -14.03 7.80 -32.70
C LEU A 614 -14.86 8.08 -33.96
N GLY A 615 -14.28 8.81 -34.90
CA GLY A 615 -14.97 9.22 -36.14
C GLY A 615 -15.91 10.42 -36.00
N SER A 616 -16.05 11.01 -34.81
CA SER A 616 -16.77 12.29 -34.64
C SER A 616 -16.03 13.46 -35.30
N SER A 617 -16.75 14.53 -35.64
CA SER A 617 -16.16 15.75 -36.20
C SER A 617 -15.17 16.39 -35.22
N GLU A 618 -15.49 16.39 -33.92
CA GLU A 618 -14.59 16.97 -32.91
C GLU A 618 -13.27 16.18 -32.81
N ALA A 619 -13.32 14.85 -32.91
CA ALA A 619 -12.11 14.03 -32.96
C ALA A 619 -11.28 14.29 -34.22
N ALA A 620 -11.93 14.53 -35.38
CA ALA A 620 -11.25 14.88 -36.63
C ALA A 620 -10.57 16.26 -36.56
N GLU A 621 -11.12 17.20 -35.77
CA GLU A 621 -10.53 18.50 -35.45
C GLU A 621 -9.40 18.43 -34.41
N GLY A 622 -9.10 17.23 -33.88
CA GLY A 622 -8.02 17.00 -32.93
C GLY A 622 -8.42 17.12 -31.45
N HIS A 623 -9.72 17.20 -31.14
CA HIS A 623 -10.19 17.17 -29.76
C HIS A 623 -10.23 15.74 -29.21
N TRP A 624 -9.63 15.55 -28.04
CA TRP A 624 -9.72 14.30 -27.26
C TRP A 624 -10.86 14.34 -26.25
N TRP A 625 -11.28 15.55 -25.85
CA TRP A 625 -12.30 15.77 -24.84
C TRP A 625 -13.36 16.75 -25.31
N LYS A 626 -14.62 16.48 -24.97
CA LYS A 626 -15.69 17.46 -24.92
C LYS A 626 -15.74 18.04 -23.51
N ARG A 627 -15.87 19.36 -23.40
CA ARG A 627 -15.87 20.07 -22.12
C ARG A 627 -17.13 20.90 -21.98
N LYS A 628 -17.86 20.73 -20.87
CA LYS A 628 -19.08 21.48 -20.55
C LYS A 628 -18.96 22.16 -19.19
N PHE A 629 -19.18 23.47 -19.14
CA PHE A 629 -19.20 24.21 -17.87
C PHE A 629 -20.36 23.73 -17.00
N LEU A 630 -20.10 23.49 -15.72
CA LEU A 630 -21.12 23.11 -14.74
C LEU A 630 -21.45 24.27 -13.81
N ARG A 631 -20.44 24.79 -13.11
CA ARG A 631 -20.58 25.82 -12.08
C ARG A 631 -19.22 26.42 -11.71
N ASP A 632 -19.24 27.53 -10.99
CA ASP A 632 -18.04 28.04 -10.34
C ASP A 632 -17.67 27.13 -9.16
N TYR A 633 -16.38 26.76 -9.09
CA TYR A 633 -15.84 25.97 -7.98
C TYR A 633 -15.31 26.88 -6.89
N PHE A 634 -14.58 27.93 -7.26
CA PHE A 634 -13.97 28.90 -6.36
C PHE A 634 -14.16 30.32 -6.94
N PRO A 635 -14.67 31.28 -6.15
CA PRO A 635 -14.96 32.61 -6.66
C PRO A 635 -13.66 33.35 -7.07
N PRO A 636 -13.77 34.40 -7.89
CA PRO A 636 -12.66 35.32 -8.14
C PRO A 636 -12.20 35.97 -6.83
N VAL A 637 -10.93 35.77 -6.48
CA VAL A 637 -10.32 36.36 -5.27
C VAL A 637 -8.97 36.99 -5.58
N ARG A 638 -8.60 37.98 -4.77
CA ARG A 638 -7.26 38.57 -4.69
C ARG A 638 -6.49 37.94 -3.53
N LEU A 639 -5.18 38.20 -3.49
CA LEU A 639 -4.32 37.70 -2.43
C LEU A 639 -4.77 38.19 -1.03
N GLN A 640 -5.19 39.44 -0.91
CA GLN A 640 -5.64 40.01 0.38
C GLN A 640 -6.92 39.34 0.89
N ASP A 641 -7.79 38.87 0.00
CA ASP A 641 -9.04 38.20 0.38
C ASP A 641 -8.76 36.85 1.08
N LEU A 642 -7.53 36.30 0.94
CA LEU A 642 -7.07 35.06 1.58
C LEU A 642 -6.28 35.28 2.88
N ALA A 643 -6.06 36.53 3.31
CA ALA A 643 -5.16 36.86 4.43
C ALA A 643 -5.59 36.20 5.75
N GLU A 644 -6.89 36.20 6.04
CA GLU A 644 -7.41 35.60 7.27
C GLU A 644 -7.24 34.07 7.27
N ALA A 645 -7.49 33.41 6.14
CA ALA A 645 -7.28 31.97 6.01
C ALA A 645 -5.80 31.59 6.19
N TYR A 646 -4.88 32.37 5.62
CA TYR A 646 -3.44 32.16 5.78
C TYR A 646 -3.01 32.31 7.24
N LYS A 647 -3.48 33.37 7.91
CA LYS A 647 -3.18 33.64 9.32
C LYS A 647 -3.68 32.51 10.22
N GLN A 648 -4.91 32.04 10.02
CA GLN A 648 -5.50 30.94 10.81
C GLN A 648 -4.73 29.62 10.64
N MET A 649 -4.25 29.34 9.43
CA MET A 649 -3.53 28.11 9.11
C MET A 649 -2.02 28.20 9.40
N GLY A 650 -1.52 29.35 9.85
CA GLY A 650 -0.10 29.60 10.11
C GLY A 650 0.74 29.64 8.83
N TRP A 651 0.14 29.91 7.67
CA TRP A 651 0.85 30.01 6.40
C TRP A 651 1.43 31.40 6.19
N VAL A 652 2.60 31.45 5.54
CA VAL A 652 3.26 32.71 5.20
C VAL A 652 2.72 33.24 3.89
N MET A 653 2.17 34.45 3.92
CA MET A 653 1.76 35.18 2.72
C MET A 653 2.94 36.00 2.21
N ASN A 654 3.52 35.60 1.08
CA ASN A 654 4.57 36.37 0.42
C ASN A 654 3.91 37.47 -0.42
N SER A 655 4.07 38.72 0.02
CA SER A 655 3.50 39.93 -0.60
C SER A 655 4.21 40.38 -1.86
#